data_AF-A0A1G2Z4R6-F1
#
_entry.id   AF-A0A1G2Z4R6-F1
#
_cell.length_a   1.000
_cell.length_b   1.000
_cell.length_c   1.000
_cell.angle_alpha   90.00
_cell.angle_beta   90.00
_cell.angle_gamma   90.00
#
_symmetry.space_group_name_H-M   'P 1'
#
loop_
_entity.id
_entity.type
_entity.pdbx_description
1 polymer ?
#
loop_
_entity_poly.entity_id
_entity_poly.type
_entity_poly.pdbx_seq_one_letter_code
_entity_poly.pdbx_strand_id
1 'polypeptide(L)'
;KKNEQVRVCPRTGRPVKAGKYRWVCWVFPLAGLLSLIWFLIRVTPKPSRATYPCQRLAAPLASGFVVWLAGILGSSLAYHKAKRLLGQSRWMAAAVLLAVAVGAIWLPLAVTQAPPAGAAFTPSDAPNSPIGVAQGLHPGRVVWIYEPQAALWDGATDGWWEEHNTSQSAVDSMVSRSLRAYTGEPNETAAWDALFRHFNRARGLGDLGYRAGEKIAIKINMNQDTGNPWSSNAGMPSPQMLYSVVAQLVHVVGVPGEAITIYDASRYIGDPLYNKIRSDPDPNFQAVRFVCSTTRSGRQGAAHDPANPIRFGNAAVPGNARAYPPRCVTEAKYLINMALLRAHQLFGVTACGKNLFGSIYWPSNGGWTPSPLHSFGGRDQAMGSYNCLVDLIGHPHLGGKTLLYMVDAVYGARHQNAEVMRFASFGEKWTSSLFISQDPVALDSVALDFIRNESKATECTGRGVDNYLHEAALADGPPSRTFYDPDGDGTRLASLGVHEHWNNAKDKQYSRNLGTGDGIELLVPSLATEDGPVQNVTQGTRYDFISHAIREANDGDEITAGPGTYRETVNFLGKNVTVQSKNAYDPAVVAATIIAGPGQGVVFANGETGQCRLAGFTITGATQGLYCRNAWPIIFNCRIMDCAEAGVKLSETDVRVPTLINCIIAGNGGPGIEMTPATGGRFIKYNLATILNCTIVGNAKQGILGSKPTVGNSIICDNAPTQIETNGGTVEYCDVQDGYPGTGNIDADPRFVTPGHWVDAAPSIPLVWVHGDYHLSADSPCIDAGSGQYLHEAVGADIDGDSRVSATVPDIGCDEWADRAPDSP
;
A
#
# COMPACT_ATOMS: atom_id res chain seq x y z
N LYS A 1 39.57 13.08 -49.50
CA LYS A 1 39.92 14.51 -49.29
C LYS A 1 38.62 15.29 -49.03
N LYS A 2 38.34 15.63 -47.77
CA LYS A 2 37.31 16.59 -47.35
C LYS A 2 38.02 17.66 -46.54
N ASN A 3 37.83 18.92 -46.91
CA ASN A 3 38.47 20.10 -46.32
C ASN A 3 38.17 20.20 -44.81
N GLU A 4 39.21 20.16 -43.97
CA GLU A 4 39.12 20.63 -42.59
C GLU A 4 39.07 22.16 -42.59
N GLN A 5 37.91 22.73 -42.28
CA GLN A 5 37.81 24.14 -41.95
C GLN A 5 38.47 24.37 -40.59
N VAL A 6 39.54 25.16 -40.59
CA VAL A 6 40.21 25.64 -39.38
C VAL A 6 39.22 26.50 -38.58
N ARG A 7 38.80 26.04 -37.40
CA ARG A 7 37.95 26.84 -36.50
C ARG A 7 38.76 28.03 -35.97
N VAL A 8 38.23 29.24 -36.16
CA VAL A 8 38.85 30.51 -35.75
C VAL A 8 37.96 31.15 -34.68
N CYS A 9 38.56 31.71 -33.63
CA CYS A 9 37.81 32.35 -32.54
C CYS A 9 37.05 33.60 -33.04
N PRO A 10 35.72 33.72 -32.85
CA PRO A 10 34.93 34.85 -33.34
C PRO A 10 35.32 36.21 -32.75
N ARG A 11 35.99 36.22 -31.58
CA ARG A 11 36.34 37.44 -30.85
C ARG A 11 37.76 37.97 -31.12
N THR A 12 38.67 37.11 -31.58
CA THR A 12 40.11 37.44 -31.70
C THR A 12 40.75 37.06 -33.03
N GLY A 13 40.04 36.37 -33.93
CA GLY A 13 40.52 36.07 -35.28
C GLY A 13 41.69 35.07 -35.37
N ARG A 14 42.10 34.44 -34.26
CA ARG A 14 43.22 33.47 -34.25
C ARG A 14 42.75 32.02 -34.48
N PRO A 15 43.55 31.17 -35.16
CA PRO A 15 43.25 29.74 -35.34
C PRO A 15 43.21 28.99 -34.01
N VAL A 16 42.16 28.22 -33.75
CA VAL A 16 42.06 27.35 -32.56
C VAL A 16 42.85 26.06 -32.84
N LYS A 17 44.10 25.98 -32.36
CA LYS A 17 44.82 24.71 -32.27
C LYS A 17 44.32 23.96 -31.03
N ALA A 18 43.60 22.86 -31.24
CA ALA A 18 43.28 21.91 -30.17
C ALA A 18 44.56 21.18 -29.75
N GLY A 19 45.30 21.74 -28.79
CA GLY A 19 46.38 21.04 -28.11
C GLY A 19 45.78 19.90 -27.28
N LYS A 20 46.19 18.65 -27.54
CA LYS A 20 45.91 17.53 -26.64
C LYS A 20 46.63 17.77 -25.32
N TYR A 21 45.92 18.25 -24.32
CA TYR A 21 46.43 18.38 -22.96
C TYR A 21 46.67 16.98 -22.36
N ARG A 22 47.89 16.44 -22.50
CA ARG A 22 48.27 15.12 -21.97
C ARG A 22 48.13 15.02 -20.44
N TRP A 23 48.04 16.15 -19.73
CA TRP A 23 47.82 16.20 -18.28
C TRP A 23 46.39 15.86 -17.86
N VAL A 24 45.39 16.01 -18.76
CA VAL A 24 43.98 15.72 -18.47
C VAL A 24 43.77 14.24 -18.12
N CYS A 25 44.60 13.34 -18.68
CA CYS A 25 44.57 11.91 -18.34
C CYS A 25 44.86 11.62 -16.87
N TRP A 26 45.50 12.54 -16.14
CA TRP A 26 45.84 12.39 -14.73
C TRP A 26 44.82 13.03 -13.77
N VAL A 27 43.90 13.85 -14.29
CA VAL A 27 42.92 14.56 -13.46
C VAL A 27 42.00 13.59 -12.72
N PHE A 28 41.49 12.57 -13.41
CA PHE A 28 40.57 11.60 -12.82
C PHE A 28 41.25 10.67 -11.80
N PRO A 29 42.43 10.07 -12.06
CA PRO A 29 43.16 9.32 -11.05
C PRO A 29 43.52 10.16 -9.81
N LEU A 30 43.96 11.41 -10.00
CA LEU A 30 44.33 12.29 -8.89
C LEU A 30 43.10 12.70 -8.07
N ALA A 31 41.99 13.08 -8.72
CA ALA A 31 40.75 13.43 -8.03
C ALA A 31 40.17 12.23 -7.26
N GLY A 32 40.21 11.04 -7.85
CA GLY A 32 39.77 9.80 -7.19
C GLY A 32 40.63 9.42 -5.99
N LEU A 33 41.96 9.51 -6.12
CA LEU A 33 42.90 9.27 -5.02
C LEU A 33 42.72 10.28 -3.87
N LEU A 34 42.62 11.57 -4.19
CA LEU A 34 42.38 12.61 -3.20
C LEU A 34 41.02 12.43 -2.49
N SER A 35 39.99 12.03 -3.24
CA SER A 35 38.66 11.71 -2.69
C SER A 35 38.73 10.51 -1.74
N LEU A 36 39.47 9.46 -2.09
CA LEU A 36 39.67 8.28 -1.24
C LEU A 36 40.42 8.64 0.05
N ILE A 37 41.53 9.39 -0.06
CA ILE A 37 42.30 9.86 1.10
C ILE A 37 41.41 10.69 2.02
N TRP A 38 40.66 11.64 1.45
CA TRP A 38 39.77 12.50 2.23
C TRP A 38 38.64 11.73 2.90
N PHE A 39 38.03 10.77 2.20
CA PHE A 39 36.99 9.91 2.73
C PHE A 39 37.51 9.05 3.90
N LEU A 40 38.66 8.38 3.72
CA LEU A 40 39.27 7.56 4.78
C LEU A 40 39.65 8.38 6.02
N ILE A 41 40.24 9.56 5.83
CA ILE A 41 40.61 10.45 6.95
C ILE A 41 39.37 10.90 7.74
N ARG A 42 38.26 11.17 7.07
CA ARG A 42 37.07 11.74 7.71
C ARG A 42 36.14 10.69 8.29
N VAL A 43 35.96 9.57 7.61
CA VAL A 43 34.95 8.55 7.93
C VAL A 43 35.48 7.48 8.87
N THR A 44 36.74 7.02 8.73
CA THR A 44 37.29 5.95 9.58
C THR A 44 37.27 6.29 11.08
N PRO A 45 37.61 7.53 11.51
CA PRO A 45 37.53 7.88 12.93
C PRO A 45 36.10 8.04 13.47
N LYS A 46 35.11 8.29 12.59
CA LYS A 46 33.70 8.45 12.96
C LYS A 46 32.78 8.11 11.78
N PRO A 47 32.31 6.85 11.69
CA PRO A 47 31.59 6.34 10.51
C PRO A 47 30.33 7.14 10.11
N SER A 48 29.65 7.77 11.07
CA SER A 48 28.45 8.57 10.79
C SER A 48 28.69 9.77 9.86
N ARG A 49 29.94 10.22 9.71
CA ARG A 49 30.30 11.33 8.80
C ARG A 49 30.14 11.00 7.32
N ALA A 50 29.97 9.73 6.94
CA ALA A 50 29.67 9.32 5.57
C ALA A 50 28.36 9.93 5.04
N THR A 51 27.45 10.32 5.93
CA THR A 51 26.16 10.94 5.58
C THR A 51 26.26 12.41 5.16
N TYR A 52 27.41 13.06 5.39
CA TYR A 52 27.58 14.49 5.10
C TYR A 52 27.56 14.74 3.58
N PRO A 53 26.94 15.84 3.09
CA PRO A 53 26.80 16.12 1.66
C PRO A 53 28.13 16.04 0.89
N CYS A 54 29.20 16.54 1.49
CA CYS A 54 30.52 16.58 0.87
C CYS A 54 31.20 15.19 0.82
N GLN A 55 30.88 14.29 1.77
CA GLN A 55 31.32 12.90 1.77
C GLN A 55 30.50 12.03 0.82
N ARG A 56 29.19 12.33 0.65
CA ARG A 56 28.34 11.70 -0.39
C ARG A 56 28.81 12.05 -1.81
N LEU A 57 29.43 13.21 -1.99
CA LEU A 57 30.05 13.64 -3.25
C LEU A 57 31.42 12.97 -3.49
N ALA A 58 32.22 12.76 -2.45
CA ALA A 58 33.53 12.13 -2.54
C ALA A 58 33.49 10.60 -2.67
N ALA A 59 32.49 9.95 -2.06
CA ALA A 59 32.39 8.49 -2.02
C ALA A 59 32.36 7.84 -3.41
N PRO A 60 31.55 8.30 -4.39
CA PRO A 60 31.55 7.72 -5.73
C PRO A 60 32.91 7.85 -6.45
N LEU A 61 33.59 8.98 -6.29
CA LEU A 61 34.91 9.22 -6.89
C LEU A 61 35.99 8.31 -6.26
N ALA A 62 35.93 8.13 -4.93
CA ALA A 62 36.82 7.23 -4.20
C ALA A 62 36.58 5.76 -4.60
N SER A 63 35.33 5.31 -4.64
CA SER A 63 34.96 3.96 -5.05
C SER A 63 35.35 3.67 -6.49
N GLY A 64 35.12 4.62 -7.41
CA GLY A 64 35.56 4.52 -8.81
C GLY A 64 37.07 4.33 -8.94
N PHE A 65 37.86 5.05 -8.15
CA PHE A 65 39.32 4.90 -8.12
C PHE A 65 39.77 3.52 -7.61
N VAL A 66 39.16 3.01 -6.53
CA VAL A 66 39.47 1.68 -5.99
C VAL A 66 39.16 0.58 -6.99
N VAL A 67 37.99 0.65 -7.65
CA VAL A 67 37.59 -0.32 -8.68
C VAL A 67 38.54 -0.26 -9.88
N TRP A 68 38.93 0.93 -10.33
CA TRP A 68 39.91 1.11 -11.41
C TRP A 68 41.27 0.51 -11.05
N LEU A 69 41.78 0.78 -9.85
CA LEU A 69 43.06 0.26 -9.38
C LEU A 69 43.04 -1.27 -9.23
N ALA A 70 41.96 -1.82 -8.66
CA ALA A 70 41.76 -3.26 -8.53
C ALA A 70 41.66 -3.95 -9.90
N GLY A 71 41.00 -3.33 -10.88
CA GLY A 71 40.91 -3.82 -12.26
C GLY A 71 42.28 -3.89 -12.94
N ILE A 72 43.12 -2.85 -12.80
CA ILE A 72 44.48 -2.84 -13.34
C ILE A 72 45.37 -3.89 -12.68
N LEU A 73 45.35 -3.97 -11.34
CA LEU A 73 46.15 -4.94 -10.59
C LEU A 73 45.72 -6.38 -10.88
N GLY A 74 44.41 -6.64 -10.85
CA GLY A 74 43.81 -7.94 -11.17
C GLY A 74 44.15 -8.39 -12.59
N SER A 75 44.01 -7.50 -13.57
CA SER A 75 44.40 -7.78 -14.96
C SER A 75 45.89 -8.05 -15.10
N SER A 76 46.74 -7.26 -14.46
CA SER A 76 48.19 -7.45 -14.52
C SER A 76 48.61 -8.80 -13.93
N LEU A 77 48.08 -9.17 -12.76
CA LEU A 77 48.37 -10.44 -12.10
C LEU A 77 47.87 -11.64 -12.92
N ALA A 78 46.64 -11.55 -13.44
CA ALA A 78 46.06 -12.59 -14.30
C ALA A 78 46.88 -12.77 -15.59
N TYR A 79 47.30 -11.67 -16.22
CA TYR A 79 48.14 -11.69 -17.42
C TYR A 79 49.54 -12.29 -17.17
N HIS A 80 50.23 -11.90 -16.09
CA HIS A 80 51.54 -12.46 -15.75
C HIS A 80 51.46 -13.97 -15.46
N LYS A 81 50.39 -14.41 -14.78
CA LYS A 81 50.15 -15.83 -14.50
C LYS A 81 49.79 -16.61 -15.77
N ALA A 82 49.00 -16.02 -16.67
CA ALA A 82 48.71 -16.60 -17.98
C ALA A 82 49.97 -16.79 -18.82
N LYS A 83 50.86 -15.77 -18.87
CA LYS A 83 52.14 -15.86 -19.59
C LYS A 83 53.04 -16.99 -19.07
N ARG A 84 53.08 -17.19 -17.74
CA ARG A 84 53.82 -18.30 -17.12
C ARG A 84 53.21 -19.66 -17.47
N LEU A 85 51.89 -19.78 -17.52
CA LEU A 85 51.18 -21.02 -17.85
C LEU A 85 51.28 -21.38 -19.34
N LEU A 86 51.35 -20.38 -20.24
CA LEU A 86 51.67 -20.59 -21.66
C LEU A 86 53.07 -21.20 -21.82
N GLY A 87 54.06 -20.71 -21.07
CA GLY A 87 55.40 -21.30 -21.05
C GLY A 87 55.49 -22.72 -20.47
N GLN A 88 54.44 -23.17 -19.77
CA GLN A 88 54.31 -24.53 -19.22
C GLN A 88 53.38 -25.43 -20.06
N SER A 89 53.01 -25.00 -21.27
CA SER A 89 52.09 -25.71 -22.18
C SER A 89 50.70 -26.00 -21.60
N ARG A 90 50.25 -25.21 -20.61
CA ARG A 90 48.91 -25.32 -19.99
C ARG A 90 47.93 -24.34 -20.64
N TRP A 91 47.67 -24.57 -21.93
CA TRP A 91 46.97 -23.62 -22.82
C TRP A 91 45.56 -23.24 -22.36
N MET A 92 44.76 -24.22 -21.89
CA MET A 92 43.39 -23.95 -21.42
C MET A 92 43.36 -23.06 -20.17
N ALA A 93 44.24 -23.32 -19.20
CA ALA A 93 44.32 -22.52 -17.98
C ALA A 93 44.82 -21.08 -18.26
N ALA A 94 45.73 -20.94 -19.23
CA ALA A 94 46.19 -19.63 -19.68
C ALA A 94 45.08 -18.85 -20.41
N ALA A 95 44.26 -19.51 -21.23
CA ALA A 95 43.14 -18.88 -21.93
C ALA A 95 42.09 -18.33 -20.95
N VAL A 96 41.75 -19.08 -19.90
CA VAL A 96 40.84 -18.63 -18.83
C VAL A 96 41.40 -17.39 -18.13
N LEU A 97 42.69 -17.37 -17.79
CA LEU A 97 43.30 -16.22 -17.11
C LEU A 97 43.44 -14.98 -18.02
N LEU A 98 43.62 -15.17 -19.33
CA LEU A 98 43.55 -14.07 -20.30
C LEU A 98 42.14 -13.49 -20.39
N ALA A 99 41.10 -14.33 -20.39
CA ALA A 99 39.71 -13.87 -20.35
C ALA A 99 39.40 -13.10 -19.05
N VAL A 100 39.90 -13.57 -17.90
CA VAL A 100 39.80 -12.85 -16.62
C VAL A 100 40.54 -11.51 -16.65
N ALA A 101 41.71 -11.43 -17.28
CA ALA A 101 42.46 -10.18 -17.40
C ALA A 101 41.70 -9.13 -18.23
N VAL A 102 41.12 -9.54 -19.36
CA VAL A 102 40.27 -8.68 -20.19
C VAL A 102 39.00 -8.29 -19.42
N GLY A 103 38.33 -9.25 -18.78
CA GLY A 103 37.12 -9.02 -17.98
C GLY A 103 37.34 -8.03 -16.84
N ALA A 104 38.47 -8.09 -16.14
CA ALA A 104 38.81 -7.19 -15.04
C ALA A 104 38.97 -5.71 -15.46
N ILE A 105 39.29 -5.45 -16.73
CA ILE A 105 39.34 -4.09 -17.30
C ILE A 105 37.97 -3.66 -17.84
N TRP A 106 37.24 -4.60 -18.47
CA TRP A 106 35.98 -4.31 -19.16
C TRP A 106 34.77 -4.13 -18.22
N LEU A 107 34.68 -4.92 -17.13
CA LEU A 107 33.57 -4.84 -16.18
C LEU A 107 33.42 -3.44 -15.54
N PRO A 108 34.50 -2.80 -15.05
CA PRO A 108 34.42 -1.43 -14.51
C PRO A 108 33.99 -0.37 -15.53
N LEU A 109 34.39 -0.53 -16.79
CA LEU A 109 34.02 0.37 -17.90
C LEU A 109 32.52 0.26 -18.23
N ALA A 110 31.93 -0.93 -18.11
CA ALA A 110 30.49 -1.13 -18.29
C ALA A 110 29.66 -0.50 -17.16
N VAL A 111 30.15 -0.54 -15.91
CA VAL A 111 29.44 0.03 -14.73
C VAL A 111 29.46 1.56 -14.71
N THR A 112 30.48 2.19 -15.31
CA THR A 112 30.64 3.66 -15.36
C THR A 112 29.92 4.33 -16.54
N GLN A 113 29.34 3.55 -17.45
CA GLN A 113 28.48 4.03 -18.55
C GLN A 113 27.01 4.18 -18.16
N ALA A 114 26.63 3.92 -16.91
CA ALA A 114 25.29 4.25 -16.42
C ALA A 114 25.06 5.76 -16.55
N PRO A 115 23.96 6.22 -17.18
CA PRO A 115 23.68 7.65 -17.30
C PRO A 115 23.65 8.29 -15.90
N PRO A 116 24.13 9.54 -15.75
CA PRO A 116 24.03 10.25 -14.48
C PRO A 116 22.56 10.29 -14.04
N ALA A 117 22.30 10.00 -12.77
CA ALA A 117 20.96 10.11 -12.20
C ALA A 117 20.40 11.51 -12.51
N GLY A 118 19.27 11.56 -13.23
CA GLY A 118 18.58 12.81 -13.50
C GLY A 118 18.20 13.50 -12.18
N ALA A 119 18.23 14.83 -12.15
CA ALA A 119 17.74 15.56 -10.99
C ALA A 119 16.24 15.25 -10.78
N ALA A 120 15.85 15.00 -9.53
CA ALA A 120 14.45 14.84 -9.15
C ALA A 120 13.64 16.04 -9.63
N PHE A 121 12.45 15.80 -10.16
CA PHE A 121 11.58 16.86 -10.64
C PHE A 121 11.18 17.79 -9.49
N THR A 122 11.26 19.10 -9.74
CA THR A 122 10.76 20.15 -8.87
C THR A 122 9.96 21.11 -9.75
N PRO A 123 8.69 21.42 -9.40
CA PRO A 123 7.88 22.37 -10.14
C PRO A 123 8.54 23.74 -10.26
N SER A 124 8.28 24.42 -11.37
CA SER A 124 8.65 25.82 -11.56
C SER A 124 7.82 26.77 -10.71
N ASP A 125 6.59 26.39 -10.42
CA ASP A 125 5.56 27.23 -9.85
C ASP A 125 5.61 27.19 -8.32
N ALA A 126 5.23 28.31 -7.70
CA ALA A 126 5.08 28.34 -6.26
C ALA A 126 3.91 27.43 -5.85
N PRO A 127 3.99 26.76 -4.69
CA PRO A 127 2.87 26.06 -4.11
C PRO A 127 1.59 26.91 -4.10
N ASN A 128 0.44 26.27 -4.29
CA ASN A 128 -0.88 26.90 -4.25
C ASN A 128 -1.08 28.07 -5.23
N SER A 129 -0.51 27.96 -6.42
CA SER A 129 -0.67 28.93 -7.52
C SER A 129 -1.54 28.35 -8.65
N PRO A 130 -2.89 28.34 -8.50
CA PRO A 130 -3.77 27.71 -9.49
C PRO A 130 -3.79 28.43 -10.83
N ILE A 131 -3.78 27.63 -11.89
CA ILE A 131 -3.98 28.06 -13.29
C ILE A 131 -5.03 27.18 -13.98
N GLY A 132 -5.72 27.75 -14.97
CA GLY A 132 -6.81 27.08 -15.68
C GLY A 132 -8.16 27.19 -14.97
N VAL A 133 -9.14 26.43 -15.44
CA VAL A 133 -10.52 26.47 -14.97
C VAL A 133 -10.91 25.09 -14.47
N ALA A 134 -11.22 25.01 -13.17
CA ALA A 134 -11.61 23.79 -12.49
C ALA A 134 -12.90 23.20 -13.09
N GLN A 135 -12.94 21.88 -13.29
CA GLN A 135 -14.03 21.15 -13.97
C GLN A 135 -14.72 20.11 -13.07
N GLY A 136 -15.91 19.65 -13.48
CA GLY A 136 -16.64 18.56 -12.84
C GLY A 136 -17.79 19.02 -11.92
N LEU A 137 -18.52 18.04 -11.37
CA LEU A 137 -19.67 18.28 -10.47
C LEU A 137 -19.28 19.15 -9.27
N HIS A 138 -18.11 18.86 -8.71
CA HIS A 138 -17.41 19.71 -7.75
C HIS A 138 -16.11 20.17 -8.40
N PRO A 139 -16.05 21.41 -8.94
CA PRO A 139 -14.94 21.86 -9.78
C PRO A 139 -13.57 21.58 -9.15
N GLY A 140 -12.64 20.91 -9.83
CA GLY A 140 -11.26 20.71 -9.34
C GLY A 140 -11.12 19.79 -8.12
N ARG A 141 -12.21 19.12 -7.70
CA ARG A 141 -12.16 18.13 -6.62
C ARG A 141 -11.46 16.85 -7.08
N VAL A 142 -10.53 16.37 -6.28
CA VAL A 142 -9.93 15.04 -6.39
C VAL A 142 -10.17 14.32 -5.09
N VAL A 143 -10.83 13.16 -5.14
CA VAL A 143 -10.97 12.30 -3.96
C VAL A 143 -9.81 11.35 -3.90
N TRP A 144 -9.19 11.21 -2.73
CA TRP A 144 -8.18 10.20 -2.43
C TRP A 144 -8.64 9.34 -1.25
N ILE A 145 -8.79 8.04 -1.50
CA ILE A 145 -8.98 7.04 -0.46
C ILE A 145 -7.68 6.25 -0.29
N TYR A 146 -7.29 6.02 0.96
CA TYR A 146 -6.24 5.09 1.36
C TYR A 146 -6.83 4.03 2.31
N GLU A 147 -6.80 2.76 1.91
CA GLU A 147 -7.25 1.62 2.71
C GLU A 147 -6.17 0.53 2.76
N PRO A 148 -5.33 0.49 3.81
CA PRO A 148 -4.27 -0.51 3.97
C PRO A 148 -4.75 -1.97 3.85
N GLN A 149 -6.01 -2.26 4.20
CA GLN A 149 -6.57 -3.61 4.10
C GLN A 149 -6.83 -4.06 2.66
N ALA A 150 -6.76 -3.15 1.67
CA ALA A 150 -6.91 -3.50 0.26
C ALA A 150 -5.70 -4.25 -0.31
N ALA A 151 -4.48 -3.99 0.21
CA ALA A 151 -3.24 -4.52 -0.32
C ALA A 151 -2.47 -5.32 0.76
N LEU A 152 -2.62 -6.63 0.75
CA LEU A 152 -2.14 -7.55 1.80
C LEU A 152 -0.90 -8.36 1.40
N TRP A 153 -0.41 -8.21 0.15
CA TRP A 153 0.68 -9.03 -0.37
C TRP A 153 1.97 -8.90 0.46
N ASP A 154 2.59 -10.03 0.80
CA ASP A 154 3.86 -10.06 1.54
C ASP A 154 5.07 -9.59 0.72
N GLY A 155 4.93 -9.51 -0.62
CA GLY A 155 5.98 -9.13 -1.54
C GLY A 155 6.82 -10.29 -2.07
N ALA A 156 6.44 -11.54 -1.78
CA ALA A 156 7.21 -12.74 -2.07
C ALA A 156 6.36 -13.92 -2.56
N THR A 157 5.23 -14.19 -1.90
CA THR A 157 4.40 -15.39 -2.13
C THR A 157 3.30 -15.10 -3.13
N ASP A 158 3.20 -15.91 -4.19
CA ASP A 158 2.20 -15.76 -5.25
C ASP A 158 2.17 -14.36 -5.90
N GLY A 159 1.14 -14.08 -6.71
CA GLY A 159 0.92 -12.76 -7.30
C GLY A 159 0.18 -11.82 -6.35
N TRP A 160 0.52 -10.54 -6.36
CA TRP A 160 -0.18 -9.55 -5.52
C TRP A 160 -1.68 -9.46 -5.82
N TRP A 161 -2.08 -9.76 -7.05
CA TRP A 161 -3.47 -9.67 -7.53
C TRP A 161 -4.35 -10.84 -7.10
N GLU A 162 -3.80 -11.87 -6.48
CA GLU A 162 -4.57 -13.04 -6.01
C GLU A 162 -5.54 -12.64 -4.88
N GLU A 163 -6.66 -13.37 -4.73
CA GLU A 163 -7.75 -13.01 -3.81
C GLU A 163 -7.31 -12.87 -2.33
N HIS A 164 -6.32 -13.66 -1.90
CA HIS A 164 -5.80 -13.57 -0.52
C HIS A 164 -4.80 -12.42 -0.33
N ASN A 165 -4.28 -11.85 -1.43
CA ASN A 165 -3.30 -10.76 -1.42
C ASN A 165 -3.92 -9.39 -1.71
N THR A 166 -5.10 -9.35 -2.33
CA THR A 166 -5.87 -8.11 -2.58
C THR A 166 -7.32 -8.32 -2.17
N SER A 167 -7.75 -7.63 -1.11
CA SER A 167 -9.09 -7.79 -0.54
C SER A 167 -10.16 -7.15 -1.42
N GLN A 168 -11.06 -7.98 -1.97
CA GLN A 168 -12.18 -7.49 -2.79
C GLN A 168 -13.09 -6.55 -2.00
N SER A 169 -13.49 -6.90 -0.78
CA SER A 169 -14.42 -6.10 0.02
C SER A 169 -13.85 -4.73 0.41
N ALA A 170 -12.55 -4.66 0.68
CA ALA A 170 -11.87 -3.39 0.92
C ALA A 170 -11.90 -2.52 -0.34
N VAL A 171 -11.61 -3.09 -1.52
CA VAL A 171 -11.65 -2.36 -2.79
C VAL A 171 -13.07 -1.92 -3.17
N ASP A 172 -14.10 -2.75 -2.93
CA ASP A 172 -15.51 -2.38 -3.12
C ASP A 172 -15.87 -1.14 -2.26
N SER A 173 -15.47 -1.16 -0.99
CA SER A 173 -15.64 -0.02 -0.07
C SER A 173 -14.90 1.23 -0.56
N MET A 174 -13.67 1.08 -1.06
CA MET A 174 -12.90 2.20 -1.63
C MET A 174 -13.65 2.85 -2.80
N VAL A 175 -14.20 2.06 -3.73
CA VAL A 175 -14.93 2.58 -4.89
C VAL A 175 -16.23 3.26 -4.47
N SER A 176 -17.05 2.61 -3.63
CA SER A 176 -18.29 3.19 -3.10
C SER A 176 -18.05 4.52 -2.40
N ARG A 177 -17.12 4.55 -1.43
CA ARG A 177 -16.80 5.75 -0.65
C ARG A 177 -16.23 6.86 -1.52
N SER A 178 -15.42 6.52 -2.52
CA SER A 178 -14.88 7.51 -3.45
C SER A 178 -16.00 8.20 -4.24
N LEU A 179 -16.95 7.42 -4.78
CA LEU A 179 -18.09 7.95 -5.55
C LEU A 179 -18.98 8.86 -4.70
N ARG A 180 -19.35 8.41 -3.50
CA ARG A 180 -20.16 9.20 -2.56
C ARG A 180 -19.45 10.48 -2.13
N ALA A 181 -18.17 10.39 -1.76
CA ALA A 181 -17.41 11.56 -1.35
C ALA A 181 -17.18 12.56 -2.50
N TYR A 182 -16.95 12.06 -3.72
CA TYR A 182 -16.77 12.95 -4.86
C TYR A 182 -18.04 13.73 -5.13
N THR A 183 -19.18 13.04 -5.18
CA THR A 183 -20.48 13.63 -5.54
C THR A 183 -21.16 14.38 -4.41
N GLY A 184 -20.85 14.04 -3.15
CA GLY A 184 -21.56 14.53 -1.97
C GLY A 184 -22.90 13.82 -1.73
N GLU A 185 -23.17 12.73 -2.45
CA GLU A 185 -24.44 12.00 -2.37
C GLU A 185 -24.39 10.88 -1.32
N PRO A 186 -25.52 10.55 -0.67
CA PRO A 186 -25.55 9.65 0.48
C PRO A 186 -25.35 8.16 0.11
N ASN A 187 -25.67 7.78 -1.13
CA ASN A 187 -25.57 6.41 -1.64
C ASN A 187 -25.09 6.38 -3.09
N GLU A 188 -24.72 5.18 -3.56
CA GLU A 188 -24.10 4.94 -4.86
C GLU A 188 -25.04 5.21 -6.03
N THR A 189 -26.33 4.88 -5.89
CA THR A 189 -27.33 5.14 -6.94
C THR A 189 -27.46 6.65 -7.21
N ALA A 190 -27.58 7.45 -6.15
CA ALA A 190 -27.62 8.91 -6.26
C ALA A 190 -26.30 9.47 -6.79
N ALA A 191 -25.15 8.94 -6.32
CA ALA A 191 -23.83 9.36 -6.80
C ALA A 191 -23.68 9.15 -8.32
N TRP A 192 -24.01 7.98 -8.84
CA TRP A 192 -23.95 7.72 -10.27
C TRP A 192 -24.90 8.60 -11.07
N ASP A 193 -26.16 8.75 -10.63
CA ASP A 193 -27.13 9.62 -11.32
C ASP A 193 -26.63 11.07 -11.38
N ALA A 194 -26.06 11.59 -10.30
CA ALA A 194 -25.45 12.92 -10.26
C ALA A 194 -24.29 13.08 -11.25
N LEU A 195 -23.40 12.08 -11.35
CA LEU A 195 -22.30 12.08 -12.32
C LEU A 195 -22.82 12.15 -13.77
N PHE A 196 -23.79 11.28 -14.13
CA PHE A 196 -24.36 11.23 -15.47
C PHE A 196 -25.11 12.52 -15.82
N ARG A 197 -25.95 13.03 -14.91
CA ARG A 197 -26.72 14.26 -15.11
C ARG A 197 -25.81 15.46 -15.32
N HIS A 198 -24.83 15.63 -14.43
CA HIS A 198 -23.85 16.70 -14.56
C HIS A 198 -23.12 16.62 -15.91
N PHE A 199 -22.62 15.44 -16.25
CA PHE A 199 -21.86 15.23 -17.47
C PHE A 199 -22.70 15.48 -18.73
N ASN A 200 -23.93 14.97 -18.78
CA ASN A 200 -24.85 15.18 -19.91
C ASN A 200 -25.24 16.66 -20.04
N ARG A 201 -25.50 17.36 -18.93
CA ARG A 201 -25.79 18.80 -18.94
C ARG A 201 -24.61 19.62 -19.45
N ALA A 202 -23.41 19.35 -18.94
CA ALA A 202 -22.17 20.04 -19.35
C ALA A 202 -21.89 19.88 -20.86
N ARG A 203 -22.37 18.79 -21.46
CA ARG A 203 -22.22 18.51 -22.90
C ARG A 203 -23.42 18.89 -23.77
N GLY A 204 -24.41 19.59 -23.20
CA GLY A 204 -25.62 19.97 -23.94
C GLY A 204 -26.52 18.80 -24.33
N LEU A 205 -26.38 17.64 -23.67
CA LEU A 205 -27.20 16.44 -23.90
C LEU A 205 -28.47 16.39 -23.03
N GLY A 206 -28.72 17.44 -22.24
CA GLY A 206 -29.84 17.56 -21.31
C GLY A 206 -29.53 17.08 -19.90
N ASP A 207 -30.44 17.35 -18.95
CA ASP A 207 -30.32 16.93 -17.55
C ASP A 207 -30.86 15.52 -17.34
N LEU A 208 -30.07 14.53 -17.74
CA LEU A 208 -30.47 13.14 -17.81
C LEU A 208 -29.44 12.24 -17.16
N GLY A 209 -29.90 11.29 -16.35
CA GLY A 209 -29.08 10.16 -15.89
C GLY A 209 -28.76 9.19 -17.02
N TYR A 210 -28.19 8.04 -16.66
CA TYR A 210 -27.94 6.95 -17.60
C TYR A 210 -29.25 6.46 -18.26
N ARG A 211 -29.19 6.10 -19.55
CA ARG A 211 -30.29 5.43 -20.25
C ARG A 211 -29.85 4.06 -20.74
N ALA A 212 -30.73 3.07 -20.55
CA ALA A 212 -30.47 1.69 -20.96
C ALA A 212 -30.03 1.60 -22.43
N GLY A 213 -28.96 0.83 -22.66
CA GLY A 213 -28.36 0.63 -23.99
C GLY A 213 -27.30 1.68 -24.38
N GLU A 214 -27.14 2.76 -23.61
CA GLU A 214 -26.00 3.66 -23.79
C GLU A 214 -24.70 2.93 -23.46
N LYS A 215 -23.76 2.93 -24.41
CA LYS A 215 -22.50 2.19 -24.31
C LYS A 215 -21.47 2.93 -23.44
N ILE A 216 -20.75 2.16 -22.62
CA ILE A 216 -19.64 2.64 -21.78
C ILE A 216 -18.37 1.90 -22.16
N ALA A 217 -17.31 2.65 -22.49
CA ALA A 217 -15.96 2.11 -22.62
C ALA A 217 -15.16 2.35 -21.34
N ILE A 218 -14.31 1.42 -20.94
CA ILE A 218 -13.40 1.54 -19.79
C ILE A 218 -11.97 1.38 -20.31
N LYS A 219 -11.19 2.47 -20.34
CA LYS A 219 -9.78 2.44 -20.71
C LYS A 219 -8.95 2.04 -19.50
N ILE A 220 -8.31 0.88 -19.57
CA ILE A 220 -7.38 0.39 -18.52
C ILE A 220 -5.93 0.51 -18.98
N ASN A 221 -4.98 0.67 -18.07
CA ASN A 221 -3.56 0.81 -18.44
C ASN A 221 -2.85 -0.55 -18.52
N MET A 222 -2.68 -1.08 -19.73
CA MET A 222 -2.03 -2.37 -19.95
C MET A 222 -0.58 -2.28 -20.43
N ASN A 223 0.11 -1.14 -20.21
CA ASN A 223 1.42 -0.87 -20.83
C ASN A 223 2.45 -2.01 -20.66
N GLN A 224 2.47 -2.64 -19.47
CA GLN A 224 3.42 -3.69 -19.09
C GLN A 224 2.97 -5.10 -19.52
N ASP A 225 1.75 -5.27 -20.04
CA ASP A 225 1.28 -6.57 -20.54
C ASP A 225 2.00 -6.94 -21.84
N THR A 226 2.73 -8.05 -21.82
CA THR A 226 3.40 -8.61 -23.00
C THR A 226 2.59 -9.73 -23.65
N GLY A 227 1.42 -10.06 -23.11
CA GLY A 227 0.60 -11.18 -23.52
C GLY A 227 1.03 -12.54 -22.96
N ASN A 228 2.01 -12.57 -22.06
CA ASN A 228 2.42 -13.74 -21.30
C ASN A 228 1.78 -13.73 -19.90
N PRO A 229 1.82 -14.86 -19.16
CA PRO A 229 1.47 -14.86 -17.74
C PRO A 229 2.20 -13.75 -16.98
N TRP A 230 1.48 -13.08 -16.07
CA TRP A 230 2.04 -11.97 -15.31
C TRP A 230 3.13 -12.48 -14.36
N SER A 231 4.23 -11.72 -14.21
CA SER A 231 5.15 -11.93 -13.10
C SER A 231 4.48 -11.50 -11.81
N SER A 232 4.74 -12.20 -10.70
CA SER A 232 4.09 -11.98 -9.40
C SER A 232 4.12 -10.54 -8.89
N ASN A 233 5.11 -9.76 -9.31
CA ASN A 233 5.35 -8.38 -8.91
C ASN A 233 5.04 -7.33 -10.00
N ALA A 234 4.42 -7.70 -11.12
CA ALA A 234 4.22 -6.78 -12.25
C ALA A 234 3.31 -5.59 -11.90
N GLY A 235 3.63 -4.39 -12.36
CA GLY A 235 2.82 -3.16 -12.19
C GLY A 235 1.61 -3.10 -13.13
N MET A 236 0.62 -3.96 -12.89
CA MET A 236 -0.61 -4.12 -13.69
C MET A 236 -1.82 -3.50 -13.00
N PRO A 237 -2.97 -3.28 -13.70
CA PRO A 237 -4.22 -2.91 -13.04
C PRO A 237 -4.72 -4.02 -12.12
N SER A 238 -5.37 -3.63 -11.02
CA SER A 238 -5.92 -4.54 -10.02
C SER A 238 -7.20 -5.20 -10.55
N PRO A 239 -7.29 -6.54 -10.62
CA PRO A 239 -8.53 -7.23 -11.00
C PRO A 239 -9.72 -6.86 -10.14
N GLN A 240 -9.51 -6.71 -8.83
CA GLN A 240 -10.53 -6.35 -7.84
C GLN A 240 -11.08 -4.94 -8.09
N MET A 241 -10.23 -3.99 -8.48
CA MET A 241 -10.63 -2.61 -8.80
C MET A 241 -11.48 -2.57 -10.07
N LEU A 242 -11.02 -3.25 -11.13
CA LEU A 242 -11.78 -3.34 -12.38
C LEU A 242 -13.14 -4.02 -12.16
N TYR A 243 -13.16 -5.12 -11.40
CA TYR A 243 -14.38 -5.81 -11.01
C TYR A 243 -15.33 -4.88 -10.26
N SER A 244 -14.86 -4.15 -9.24
CA SER A 244 -15.66 -3.22 -8.44
C SER A 244 -16.34 -2.15 -9.32
N VAL A 245 -15.60 -1.58 -10.29
CA VAL A 245 -16.16 -0.60 -11.22
C VAL A 245 -17.23 -1.22 -12.11
N VAL A 246 -17.01 -2.43 -12.64
CA VAL A 246 -18.02 -3.14 -13.45
C VAL A 246 -19.24 -3.50 -12.60
N ALA A 247 -19.05 -3.95 -11.37
CA ALA A 247 -20.12 -4.27 -10.42
C ALA A 247 -20.99 -3.04 -10.11
N GLN A 248 -20.37 -1.87 -9.90
CA GLN A 248 -21.09 -0.61 -9.74
C GLN A 248 -21.94 -0.28 -10.99
N LEU A 249 -21.39 -0.41 -12.19
CA LEU A 249 -22.14 -0.16 -13.42
C LEU A 249 -23.29 -1.15 -13.62
N VAL A 250 -23.06 -2.44 -13.39
CA VAL A 250 -24.08 -3.48 -13.63
C VAL A 250 -25.14 -3.48 -12.53
N HIS A 251 -24.75 -3.56 -11.26
CA HIS A 251 -25.68 -3.79 -10.15
C HIS A 251 -26.30 -2.51 -9.59
N VAL A 252 -25.59 -1.38 -9.64
CA VAL A 252 -26.11 -0.10 -9.10
C VAL A 252 -26.73 0.75 -10.19
N VAL A 253 -26.04 0.92 -11.32
CA VAL A 253 -26.54 1.77 -12.44
C VAL A 253 -27.50 1.00 -13.35
N GLY A 254 -27.40 -0.33 -13.42
CA GLY A 254 -28.22 -1.15 -14.32
C GLY A 254 -27.74 -1.13 -15.77
N VAL A 255 -26.45 -0.94 -16.00
CA VAL A 255 -25.86 -0.98 -17.35
C VAL A 255 -25.81 -2.45 -17.83
N PRO A 256 -26.46 -2.79 -18.96
CA PRO A 256 -26.36 -4.13 -19.52
C PRO A 256 -24.90 -4.47 -19.85
N GLY A 257 -24.46 -5.69 -19.53
CA GLY A 257 -23.06 -6.09 -19.72
C GLY A 257 -22.54 -5.95 -21.16
N GLU A 258 -23.41 -6.20 -22.14
CA GLU A 258 -23.13 -6.03 -23.58
C GLU A 258 -22.86 -4.57 -23.99
N ALA A 259 -23.30 -3.61 -23.18
CA ALA A 259 -23.04 -2.18 -23.35
C ALA A 259 -21.72 -1.74 -22.72
N ILE A 260 -21.01 -2.63 -21.99
CA ILE A 260 -19.72 -2.35 -21.35
C ILE A 260 -18.58 -2.94 -22.19
N THR A 261 -17.58 -2.11 -22.50
CA THR A 261 -16.35 -2.56 -23.17
C THR A 261 -15.12 -2.13 -22.39
N ILE A 262 -14.34 -3.10 -21.90
CA ILE A 262 -13.03 -2.88 -21.28
C ILE A 262 -11.97 -2.92 -22.39
N TYR A 263 -11.07 -1.93 -22.45
CA TYR A 263 -10.10 -1.89 -23.53
C TYR A 263 -8.71 -1.31 -23.20
N ASP A 264 -7.72 -1.80 -23.94
CA ASP A 264 -6.47 -1.11 -24.29
C ASP A 264 -6.10 -1.59 -25.70
N ALA A 265 -6.21 -0.73 -26.71
CA ALA A 265 -6.05 -1.15 -28.09
C ALA A 265 -4.58 -1.47 -28.44
N SER A 266 -3.62 -0.98 -27.66
CA SER A 266 -2.18 -1.09 -27.93
C SER A 266 -1.52 -2.31 -27.28
N ARG A 267 -2.22 -2.99 -26.37
CA ARG A 267 -1.67 -4.07 -25.55
C ARG A 267 -2.66 -5.22 -25.43
N TYR A 268 -2.18 -6.36 -24.96
CA TYR A 268 -3.06 -7.47 -24.58
C TYR A 268 -3.70 -7.20 -23.21
N ILE A 269 -4.85 -7.81 -22.93
CA ILE A 269 -5.47 -7.79 -21.59
C ILE A 269 -5.27 -9.16 -20.95
N GLY A 270 -4.39 -9.24 -19.95
CA GLY A 270 -3.99 -10.46 -19.25
C GLY A 270 -5.14 -11.25 -18.60
N ASP A 271 -4.87 -12.53 -18.33
CA ASP A 271 -5.85 -13.48 -17.78
C ASP A 271 -6.36 -13.12 -16.38
N PRO A 272 -5.58 -12.58 -15.44
CA PRO A 272 -6.12 -12.19 -14.14
C PRO A 272 -7.31 -11.23 -14.21
N LEU A 273 -7.26 -10.21 -15.08
CA LEU A 273 -8.37 -9.27 -15.28
C LEU A 273 -9.59 -9.93 -15.93
N TYR A 274 -9.35 -10.71 -17.00
CA TYR A 274 -10.42 -11.37 -17.73
C TYR A 274 -11.13 -12.41 -16.86
N ASN A 275 -10.37 -13.26 -16.18
CA ASN A 275 -10.89 -14.32 -15.33
C ASN A 275 -11.67 -13.75 -14.15
N LYS A 276 -11.22 -12.66 -13.53
CA LYS A 276 -11.95 -12.02 -12.42
C LYS A 276 -13.32 -11.49 -12.83
N ILE A 277 -13.46 -10.91 -14.02
CA ILE A 277 -14.79 -10.53 -14.53
C ILE A 277 -15.61 -11.78 -14.88
N ARG A 278 -14.99 -12.80 -15.48
CA ARG A 278 -15.69 -14.02 -15.90
C ARG A 278 -16.01 -14.99 -14.77
N SER A 279 -15.43 -14.83 -13.59
CA SER A 279 -15.76 -15.66 -12.42
C SER A 279 -17.14 -15.33 -11.84
N ASP A 280 -17.69 -14.16 -12.18
CA ASP A 280 -19.04 -13.78 -11.76
C ASP A 280 -20.10 -14.48 -12.62
N PRO A 281 -21.01 -15.27 -12.04
CA PRO A 281 -22.01 -16.00 -12.81
C PRO A 281 -23.12 -15.11 -13.42
N ASP A 282 -23.21 -13.83 -13.07
CA ASP A 282 -24.21 -12.91 -13.65
C ASP A 282 -24.04 -12.82 -15.19
N PRO A 283 -25.12 -13.05 -15.98
CA PRO A 283 -25.08 -12.95 -17.44
C PRO A 283 -24.52 -11.63 -17.97
N ASN A 284 -24.69 -10.51 -17.26
CA ASN A 284 -24.11 -9.23 -17.62
C ASN A 284 -22.58 -9.28 -17.57
N PHE A 285 -21.98 -9.84 -16.52
CA PHE A 285 -20.53 -9.99 -16.42
C PHE A 285 -19.97 -10.88 -17.53
N GLN A 286 -20.71 -11.92 -17.91
CA GLN A 286 -20.35 -12.78 -19.04
C GLN A 286 -20.41 -12.03 -20.38
N ALA A 287 -21.33 -11.07 -20.52
CA ALA A 287 -21.51 -10.26 -21.73
C ALA A 287 -20.50 -9.10 -21.89
N VAL A 288 -19.79 -8.70 -20.82
CA VAL A 288 -18.78 -7.62 -20.89
C VAL A 288 -17.74 -7.91 -21.95
N ARG A 289 -17.50 -6.95 -22.84
CA ARG A 289 -16.54 -7.09 -23.96
C ARG A 289 -15.13 -6.68 -23.54
N PHE A 290 -14.14 -7.42 -24.00
CA PHE A 290 -12.73 -7.07 -23.87
C PHE A 290 -12.12 -6.79 -25.24
N VAL A 291 -11.63 -5.57 -25.46
CA VAL A 291 -11.03 -5.14 -26.73
C VAL A 291 -9.55 -4.82 -26.53
N CYS A 292 -8.68 -5.51 -27.26
CA CYS A 292 -7.24 -5.40 -27.07
C CYS A 292 -6.46 -5.48 -28.39
N SER A 293 -5.13 -5.49 -28.36
CA SER A 293 -4.30 -5.48 -29.57
C SER A 293 -4.45 -6.72 -30.47
N THR A 294 -4.95 -7.84 -29.94
CA THR A 294 -5.06 -9.11 -30.66
C THR A 294 -6.34 -9.87 -30.31
N THR A 295 -6.87 -10.67 -31.24
CA THR A 295 -8.02 -11.56 -30.98
C THR A 295 -7.52 -12.91 -30.49
N ARG A 296 -7.74 -13.24 -29.21
CA ARG A 296 -7.44 -14.56 -28.62
C ARG A 296 -8.10 -14.72 -27.25
N SER A 297 -8.32 -15.97 -26.83
CA SER A 297 -8.77 -16.34 -25.48
C SER A 297 -9.93 -15.50 -24.94
N GLY A 298 -10.96 -15.28 -25.77
CA GLY A 298 -12.16 -14.50 -25.42
C GLY A 298 -12.05 -12.97 -25.58
N ARG A 299 -10.87 -12.44 -25.94
CA ARG A 299 -10.66 -11.01 -26.24
C ARG A 299 -10.81 -10.73 -27.73
N GLN A 300 -11.34 -9.55 -28.05
CA GLN A 300 -11.56 -9.06 -29.41
C GLN A 300 -10.40 -8.12 -29.82
N GLY A 301 -9.92 -8.24 -31.05
CA GLY A 301 -8.95 -7.30 -31.61
C GLY A 301 -9.57 -5.91 -31.85
N ALA A 302 -8.83 -4.86 -31.50
CA ALA A 302 -9.26 -3.48 -31.68
C ALA A 302 -9.32 -3.09 -33.16
N ALA A 303 -10.46 -2.48 -33.55
CA ALA A 303 -10.65 -1.84 -34.85
C ALA A 303 -10.55 -0.32 -34.69
N HIS A 304 -9.90 0.37 -35.64
CA HIS A 304 -9.82 1.83 -35.63
C HIS A 304 -11.00 2.46 -36.37
N ASP A 305 -11.25 3.73 -36.09
CA ASP A 305 -12.30 4.52 -36.73
C ASP A 305 -11.70 5.67 -37.56
N PRO A 306 -11.67 5.56 -38.90
CA PRO A 306 -11.13 6.60 -39.77
C PRO A 306 -12.03 7.85 -39.86
N ALA A 307 -13.30 7.77 -39.44
CA ALA A 307 -14.25 8.88 -39.55
C ALA A 307 -14.00 9.98 -38.51
N ASN A 308 -13.34 9.65 -37.39
CA ASN A 308 -13.11 10.55 -36.27
C ASN A 308 -11.60 10.68 -35.98
N PRO A 309 -10.81 11.30 -36.89
CA PRO A 309 -9.36 11.40 -36.72
C PRO A 309 -9.00 12.31 -35.55
N ILE A 310 -7.95 11.95 -34.83
CA ILE A 310 -7.28 12.82 -33.86
C ILE A 310 -6.27 13.66 -34.64
N ARG A 311 -6.45 14.98 -34.62
CA ARG A 311 -5.52 15.94 -35.23
C ARG A 311 -4.58 16.47 -34.18
N PHE A 312 -3.31 16.55 -34.50
CA PHE A 312 -2.29 17.03 -33.58
C PHE A 312 -1.90 18.46 -33.93
N GLY A 313 -1.81 19.34 -32.93
CA GLY A 313 -1.45 20.75 -33.12
C GLY A 313 -0.04 20.99 -33.68
N ASN A 314 0.80 19.95 -33.77
CA ASN A 314 2.14 20.01 -34.34
C ASN A 314 2.27 19.20 -35.63
N ALA A 315 2.54 19.91 -36.73
CA ALA A 315 2.68 19.32 -38.08
C ALA A 315 3.82 18.30 -38.22
N ALA A 316 4.78 18.28 -37.29
CA ALA A 316 5.86 17.28 -37.29
C ALA A 316 5.43 15.92 -36.73
N VAL A 317 4.25 15.82 -36.11
CA VAL A 317 3.68 14.54 -35.70
C VAL A 317 3.44 13.69 -36.96
N PRO A 318 3.83 12.40 -36.98
CA PRO A 318 3.65 11.52 -38.14
C PRO A 318 2.20 11.42 -38.64
N GLY A 319 2.03 10.82 -39.82
CA GLY A 319 0.69 10.61 -40.38
C GLY A 319 -0.01 11.90 -40.81
N ASN A 320 0.74 12.93 -41.20
CA ASN A 320 0.25 14.29 -41.45
C ASN A 320 -0.47 14.87 -40.22
N ALA A 321 0.13 14.69 -39.05
CA ALA A 321 -0.45 15.06 -37.76
C ALA A 321 -1.84 14.47 -37.51
N ARG A 322 -2.06 13.21 -37.95
CA ARG A 322 -3.32 12.49 -37.76
C ARG A 322 -3.12 11.05 -37.29
N ALA A 323 -3.89 10.67 -36.28
CA ALA A 323 -4.08 9.29 -35.85
C ALA A 323 -5.57 8.98 -35.72
N TYR A 324 -5.91 7.74 -35.35
CA TYR A 324 -7.30 7.31 -35.28
C TYR A 324 -7.61 6.58 -33.96
N PRO A 325 -8.76 6.86 -33.33
CA PRO A 325 -9.17 6.21 -32.10
C PRO A 325 -9.74 4.80 -32.36
N PRO A 326 -9.93 3.97 -31.32
CA PRO A 326 -10.64 2.71 -31.41
C PRO A 326 -12.13 2.93 -31.65
N ARG A 327 -12.72 2.09 -32.49
CA ARG A 327 -14.16 2.15 -32.80
C ARG A 327 -15.03 1.93 -31.58
N CYS A 328 -14.61 1.07 -30.64
CA CYS A 328 -15.36 0.88 -29.39
C CYS A 328 -15.47 2.18 -28.57
N VAL A 329 -14.52 3.11 -28.72
CA VAL A 329 -14.54 4.42 -28.06
C VAL A 329 -15.44 5.41 -28.81
N THR A 330 -15.40 5.39 -30.15
CA THR A 330 -16.26 6.29 -30.93
C THR A 330 -17.74 5.89 -30.84
N GLU A 331 -18.04 4.59 -30.76
CA GLU A 331 -19.38 4.04 -30.51
C GLU A 331 -19.89 4.22 -29.08
N ALA A 332 -19.00 4.34 -28.09
CA ALA A 332 -19.40 4.55 -26.70
C ALA A 332 -19.99 5.95 -26.50
N LYS A 333 -20.97 6.09 -25.62
CA LYS A 333 -21.45 7.42 -25.19
C LYS A 333 -20.57 7.99 -24.08
N TYR A 334 -20.12 7.12 -23.17
CA TYR A 334 -19.29 7.47 -22.02
C TYR A 334 -17.99 6.67 -22.02
N LEU A 335 -16.93 7.26 -21.49
CA LEU A 335 -15.64 6.64 -21.23
C LEU A 335 -15.33 6.75 -19.73
N ILE A 336 -14.77 5.69 -19.14
CA ILE A 336 -14.11 5.73 -17.83
C ILE A 336 -12.62 5.51 -18.09
N ASN A 337 -11.78 6.42 -17.60
CA ASN A 337 -10.33 6.34 -17.80
C ASN A 337 -9.65 5.89 -16.50
N MET A 338 -9.20 4.64 -16.45
CA MET A 338 -8.58 4.02 -15.28
C MET A 338 -7.08 3.83 -15.49
N ALA A 339 -6.30 4.79 -15.00
CA ALA A 339 -4.85 4.81 -15.06
C ALA A 339 -4.20 4.11 -13.86
N LEU A 340 -2.86 4.12 -13.81
CA LEU A 340 -2.07 3.56 -12.71
C LEU A 340 -1.12 4.61 -12.15
N LEU A 341 -0.92 4.62 -10.83
CA LEU A 341 0.00 5.53 -10.15
C LEU A 341 1.46 5.04 -10.25
N ARG A 342 2.28 5.70 -11.07
CA ARG A 342 3.72 5.39 -11.20
C ARG A 342 4.52 6.49 -11.88
N ALA A 343 5.82 6.54 -11.58
CA ALA A 343 6.75 7.32 -12.38
C ALA A 343 6.90 6.75 -13.81
N HIS A 344 7.52 7.51 -14.70
CA HIS A 344 7.73 7.07 -16.07
C HIS A 344 9.04 7.60 -16.67
N GLN A 345 9.81 6.72 -17.29
CA GLN A 345 11.13 7.05 -17.84
C GLN A 345 11.13 8.11 -18.96
N LEU A 346 10.09 8.14 -19.80
CA LEU A 346 9.96 9.14 -20.88
C LEU A 346 9.21 10.44 -20.51
N PHE A 347 8.16 10.40 -19.67
CA PHE A 347 7.29 11.57 -19.40
C PHE A 347 7.29 11.98 -17.91
N GLY A 348 8.14 11.37 -17.07
CA GLY A 348 8.24 11.64 -15.64
C GLY A 348 7.17 10.91 -14.82
N VAL A 349 5.92 10.96 -15.24
CA VAL A 349 4.78 10.30 -14.56
C VAL A 349 3.86 9.58 -15.56
N THR A 350 3.14 8.57 -15.06
CA THR A 350 1.99 7.97 -15.74
C THR A 350 0.75 8.21 -14.89
N ALA A 351 -0.27 8.82 -15.51
CA ALA A 351 -1.60 9.02 -14.93
C ALA A 351 -2.64 9.01 -16.09
N CYS A 352 -3.78 9.70 -15.95
CA CYS A 352 -4.92 9.59 -16.86
C CYS A 352 -4.66 10.11 -18.27
N GLY A 353 -4.01 11.27 -18.44
CA GLY A 353 -3.70 11.81 -19.76
C GLY A 353 -2.83 10.86 -20.57
N LYS A 354 -1.81 10.30 -19.91
CA LYS A 354 -0.90 9.31 -20.54
C LYS A 354 -1.56 7.97 -20.82
N ASN A 355 -2.57 7.56 -20.04
CA ASN A 355 -3.28 6.30 -20.27
C ASN A 355 -3.96 6.26 -21.66
N LEU A 356 -4.31 7.42 -22.23
CA LEU A 356 -4.92 7.52 -23.55
C LEU A 356 -4.00 7.09 -24.70
N PHE A 357 -2.69 6.93 -24.47
CA PHE A 357 -1.76 6.34 -25.44
C PHE A 357 -2.16 4.95 -25.93
N GLY A 358 -2.88 4.18 -25.11
CA GLY A 358 -3.44 2.90 -25.52
C GLY A 358 -4.64 3.00 -26.48
N SER A 359 -4.98 4.21 -26.96
CA SER A 359 -6.14 4.49 -27.83
C SER A 359 -5.73 5.04 -29.20
N ILE A 360 -4.49 4.83 -29.66
CA ILE A 360 -3.98 5.51 -30.85
C ILE A 360 -3.56 4.50 -31.93
N TYR A 361 -4.18 4.63 -33.11
CA TYR A 361 -3.85 3.85 -34.30
C TYR A 361 -3.17 4.71 -35.38
N TRP A 362 -2.13 4.16 -35.97
CA TRP A 362 -1.41 4.73 -37.10
C TRP A 362 -1.44 3.82 -38.32
N PRO A 363 -2.11 4.20 -39.43
CA PRO A 363 -2.21 3.36 -40.62
C PRO A 363 -0.85 3.00 -41.25
N SER A 364 0.12 3.91 -41.18
CA SER A 364 1.44 3.76 -41.81
C SER A 364 2.62 3.76 -40.83
N ASN A 365 2.36 3.82 -39.52
CA ASN A 365 3.40 4.00 -38.49
C ASN A 365 3.25 3.01 -37.32
N GLY A 366 3.01 1.73 -37.63
CA GLY A 366 3.05 0.64 -36.65
C GLY A 366 1.72 0.26 -36.01
N GLY A 367 0.58 0.70 -36.57
CA GLY A 367 -0.74 0.29 -36.10
C GLY A 367 -1.05 0.83 -34.70
N TRP A 368 -1.49 -0.04 -33.79
CA TRP A 368 -1.80 0.32 -32.41
C TRP A 368 -0.53 0.54 -31.58
N THR A 369 -0.07 1.79 -31.48
CA THR A 369 1.15 2.13 -30.74
C THR A 369 1.23 3.61 -30.39
N PRO A 370 1.77 3.96 -29.21
CA PRO A 370 2.06 5.37 -28.88
C PRO A 370 3.43 5.85 -29.37
N SER A 371 4.27 4.97 -29.91
CA SER A 371 5.65 5.28 -30.27
C SER A 371 5.84 6.57 -31.09
N PRO A 372 4.99 6.86 -32.11
CA PRO A 372 5.07 8.12 -32.86
C PRO A 372 4.93 9.41 -32.02
N LEU A 373 4.34 9.33 -30.82
CA LEU A 373 4.12 10.47 -29.92
C LEU A 373 5.21 10.63 -28.85
N HIS A 374 6.13 9.68 -28.70
CA HIS A 374 7.13 9.72 -27.63
C HIS A 374 8.04 10.96 -27.67
N SER A 375 8.24 11.54 -28.85
CA SER A 375 9.05 12.75 -29.04
C SER A 375 8.27 14.06 -28.85
N PHE A 376 6.99 13.99 -28.44
CA PHE A 376 6.07 15.14 -28.43
C PHE A 376 5.43 15.39 -27.06
N GLY A 377 6.19 15.18 -25.99
CA GLY A 377 5.75 15.48 -24.62
C GLY A 377 6.66 14.94 -23.53
N GLY A 378 7.90 14.59 -23.89
CA GLY A 378 8.85 13.96 -22.97
C GLY A 378 9.30 14.89 -21.84
N ARG A 379 9.67 14.31 -20.70
CA ARG A 379 10.02 14.99 -19.44
C ARG A 379 11.16 16.01 -19.52
N ASP A 380 11.99 15.92 -20.56
CA ASP A 380 13.15 16.78 -20.78
C ASP A 380 12.87 17.97 -21.72
N GLN A 381 11.68 17.99 -22.32
CA GLN A 381 11.22 19.14 -23.09
C GLN A 381 11.12 20.39 -22.19
N ALA A 382 11.29 21.55 -22.79
CA ALA A 382 11.20 22.80 -22.06
C ALA A 382 9.74 23.08 -21.69
N MET A 383 9.51 23.73 -20.54
CA MET A 383 8.21 24.32 -20.23
C MET A 383 7.76 25.24 -21.36
N GLY A 384 6.47 25.20 -21.69
CA GLY A 384 5.88 25.91 -22.82
C GLY A 384 6.31 25.37 -24.18
N SER A 385 6.61 24.07 -24.27
CA SER A 385 6.65 23.37 -25.56
C SER A 385 5.35 22.63 -25.82
N TYR A 386 5.01 22.46 -27.10
CA TYR A 386 3.92 21.60 -27.52
C TYR A 386 3.95 20.24 -26.79
N ASN A 387 2.79 19.82 -26.30
CA ASN A 387 2.59 18.50 -25.72
C ASN A 387 1.38 17.78 -26.33
N CYS A 388 1.61 16.59 -26.88
CA CYS A 388 0.60 15.78 -27.56
C CYS A 388 -0.47 15.21 -26.63
N LEU A 389 -0.23 15.15 -25.32
CA LEU A 389 -1.23 14.67 -24.38
C LEU A 389 -2.45 15.60 -24.38
N VAL A 390 -2.26 16.90 -24.60
CA VAL A 390 -3.33 17.92 -24.66
C VAL A 390 -4.31 17.62 -25.79
N ASP A 391 -3.83 17.23 -26.98
CA ASP A 391 -4.70 16.82 -28.08
C ASP A 391 -5.53 15.57 -27.71
N LEU A 392 -4.95 14.63 -26.96
CA LEU A 392 -5.65 13.40 -26.56
C LEU A 392 -6.74 13.67 -25.52
N ILE A 393 -6.44 14.45 -24.49
CA ILE A 393 -7.43 14.81 -23.47
C ILE A 393 -8.45 15.82 -23.99
N GLY A 394 -8.10 16.65 -24.99
CA GLY A 394 -9.02 17.59 -25.62
C GLY A 394 -9.95 16.95 -26.66
N HIS A 395 -9.62 15.77 -27.19
CA HIS A 395 -10.39 15.17 -28.28
C HIS A 395 -11.82 14.77 -27.84
N PRO A 396 -12.87 15.10 -28.63
CA PRO A 396 -14.28 14.89 -28.24
C PRO A 396 -14.66 13.44 -27.92
N HIS A 397 -14.03 12.46 -28.57
CA HIS A 397 -14.29 11.03 -28.29
C HIS A 397 -13.42 10.43 -27.18
N LEU A 398 -12.33 11.10 -26.80
CA LEU A 398 -11.44 10.65 -25.73
C LEU A 398 -11.80 11.41 -24.45
N GLY A 399 -11.08 12.47 -24.10
CA GLY A 399 -11.40 13.24 -22.89
C GLY A 399 -12.80 13.85 -22.92
N GLY A 400 -13.30 14.32 -24.06
CA GLY A 400 -14.66 14.87 -24.18
C GLY A 400 -15.80 13.86 -23.88
N LYS A 401 -15.53 12.55 -23.91
CA LYS A 401 -16.47 11.48 -23.50
C LYS A 401 -16.14 10.90 -22.13
N THR A 402 -15.06 11.32 -21.47
CA THR A 402 -14.65 10.72 -20.20
C THR A 402 -15.51 11.22 -19.06
N LEU A 403 -16.41 10.36 -18.58
CA LEU A 403 -17.33 10.62 -17.48
C LEU A 403 -16.61 10.69 -16.13
N LEU A 404 -15.63 9.81 -15.95
CA LEU A 404 -14.90 9.64 -14.70
C LEU A 404 -13.45 9.25 -14.99
N TYR A 405 -12.53 9.96 -14.34
CA TYR A 405 -11.10 9.67 -14.34
C TYR A 405 -10.74 9.00 -13.02
N MET A 406 -9.96 7.93 -13.09
CA MET A 406 -9.56 7.12 -11.95
C MET A 406 -8.07 6.78 -12.03
N VAL A 407 -7.38 6.81 -10.90
CA VAL A 407 -6.02 6.25 -10.76
C VAL A 407 -6.08 5.09 -9.79
N ASP A 408 -5.94 3.87 -10.33
CA ASP A 408 -5.70 2.67 -9.53
C ASP A 408 -4.30 2.75 -8.94
N ALA A 409 -4.25 2.84 -7.62
CA ALA A 409 -3.04 2.91 -6.83
C ALA A 409 -3.10 1.90 -5.68
N VAL A 410 -3.78 0.76 -5.84
CA VAL A 410 -3.73 -0.32 -4.84
C VAL A 410 -2.28 -0.79 -4.70
N TYR A 411 -1.61 -1.02 -5.84
CA TYR A 411 -0.18 -1.28 -5.93
C TYR A 411 0.52 -0.33 -6.90
N GLY A 412 1.13 0.73 -6.38
CA GLY A 412 1.98 1.65 -7.14
C GLY A 412 3.27 0.97 -7.62
N ALA A 413 3.67 1.24 -8.86
CA ALA A 413 4.89 0.66 -9.46
C ALA A 413 6.04 1.66 -9.52
N ARG A 414 7.28 1.15 -9.50
CA ARG A 414 8.48 1.99 -9.58
C ARG A 414 8.51 2.82 -10.85
N HIS A 415 8.21 2.20 -11.98
CA HIS A 415 7.97 2.87 -13.25
C HIS A 415 7.19 1.94 -14.21
N GLN A 416 6.96 2.37 -15.45
CA GLN A 416 6.03 1.74 -16.40
C GLN A 416 6.35 0.29 -16.82
N ASN A 417 7.53 -0.21 -16.51
CA ASN A 417 8.03 -1.54 -16.89
C ASN A 417 8.68 -2.27 -15.68
N ALA A 418 8.37 -1.83 -14.47
CA ALA A 418 9.03 -2.30 -13.26
C ALA A 418 8.03 -2.98 -12.32
N GLU A 419 8.58 -3.51 -11.23
CA GLU A 419 7.82 -4.09 -10.15
C GLU A 419 6.97 -3.08 -9.38
N VAL A 420 5.90 -3.57 -8.77
CA VAL A 420 5.19 -2.86 -7.69
C VAL A 420 6.15 -2.58 -6.54
N MET A 421 5.98 -1.44 -5.87
CA MET A 421 6.87 -1.04 -4.78
C MET A 421 6.10 -0.51 -3.57
N ARG A 422 6.69 -0.74 -2.38
CA ARG A 422 6.24 -0.09 -1.14
C ARG A 422 6.79 1.33 -1.07
N PHE A 423 5.91 2.29 -0.82
CA PHE A 423 6.24 3.71 -0.82
C PHE A 423 6.81 4.10 0.55
N ALA A 424 7.94 4.81 0.55
CA ALA A 424 8.52 5.37 1.78
C ALA A 424 7.57 6.42 2.40
N SER A 425 6.89 7.19 1.55
CA SER A 425 5.88 8.19 1.96
C SER A 425 4.64 7.58 2.62
N PHE A 426 4.44 6.26 2.49
CA PHE A 426 3.39 5.48 3.15
C PHE A 426 3.93 4.65 4.32
N GLY A 427 5.12 4.98 4.83
CA GLY A 427 5.74 4.27 5.94
C GLY A 427 6.18 2.85 5.56
N GLU A 428 6.76 2.69 4.38
CA GLU A 428 7.19 1.39 3.84
C GLU A 428 6.03 0.41 3.60
N LYS A 429 4.86 0.90 3.20
CA LYS A 429 3.65 0.11 2.89
C LYS A 429 3.28 0.17 1.41
N TRP A 430 2.39 -0.73 0.99
CA TRP A 430 1.73 -0.62 -0.32
C TRP A 430 0.85 0.63 -0.35
N THR A 431 0.72 1.24 -1.54
CA THR A 431 -0.02 2.48 -1.72
C THR A 431 -1.48 2.35 -1.38
N SER A 432 -2.11 1.19 -1.59
CA SER A 432 -3.47 0.83 -1.13
C SER A 432 -4.51 1.95 -1.37
N SER A 433 -4.40 2.63 -2.51
CA SER A 433 -5.07 3.91 -2.75
C SER A 433 -5.94 3.90 -4.01
N LEU A 434 -6.93 4.78 -4.04
CA LEU A 434 -7.73 5.11 -5.22
C LEU A 434 -7.87 6.64 -5.29
N PHE A 435 -7.70 7.18 -6.49
CA PHE A 435 -7.98 8.59 -6.78
C PHE A 435 -9.07 8.70 -7.84
N ILE A 436 -10.06 9.58 -7.65
CA ILE A 436 -11.10 9.85 -8.67
C ILE A 436 -11.39 11.33 -8.85
N SER A 437 -11.77 11.73 -10.06
CA SER A 437 -12.25 13.08 -10.40
C SER A 437 -13.02 13.12 -11.74
N GLN A 438 -13.76 14.20 -12.00
CA GLN A 438 -14.18 14.60 -13.35
C GLN A 438 -13.30 15.70 -13.96
N ASP A 439 -12.29 16.19 -13.23
CA ASP A 439 -11.26 17.10 -13.74
C ASP A 439 -9.95 16.32 -14.02
N PRO A 440 -9.59 16.11 -15.29
CA PRO A 440 -8.41 15.31 -15.63
C PRO A 440 -7.10 15.99 -15.24
N VAL A 441 -7.04 17.33 -15.30
CA VAL A 441 -5.81 18.07 -15.02
C VAL A 441 -5.58 18.11 -13.51
N ALA A 442 -6.64 18.32 -12.72
CA ALA A 442 -6.53 18.28 -11.26
C ALA A 442 -6.09 16.89 -10.77
N LEU A 443 -6.72 15.82 -11.26
CA LEU A 443 -6.38 14.45 -10.87
C LEU A 443 -4.92 14.09 -11.17
N ASP A 444 -4.44 14.41 -12.36
CA ASP A 444 -3.07 14.10 -12.74
C ASP A 444 -2.04 15.01 -12.03
N SER A 445 -2.43 16.23 -11.64
CA SER A 445 -1.63 17.13 -10.78
C SER A 445 -1.43 16.52 -9.39
N VAL A 446 -2.51 16.01 -8.79
CA VAL A 446 -2.45 15.29 -7.51
C VAL A 446 -1.58 14.03 -7.64
N ALA A 447 -1.80 13.21 -8.67
CA ALA A 447 -0.99 12.01 -8.89
C ALA A 447 0.51 12.32 -9.02
N LEU A 448 0.85 13.41 -9.72
CA LEU A 448 2.23 13.89 -9.83
C LEU A 448 2.81 14.31 -8.47
N ASP A 449 2.04 15.01 -7.66
CA ASP A 449 2.46 15.43 -6.32
C ASP A 449 2.79 14.24 -5.41
N PHE A 450 2.00 13.17 -5.45
CA PHE A 450 2.30 11.92 -4.75
C PHE A 450 3.60 11.28 -5.26
N ILE A 451 3.76 11.16 -6.59
CA ILE A 451 4.92 10.50 -7.19
C ILE A 451 6.22 11.29 -6.96
N ARG A 452 6.22 12.62 -7.13
CA ARG A 452 7.45 13.42 -6.97
C ARG A 452 7.92 13.50 -5.52
N ASN A 453 7.03 13.31 -4.56
CA ASN A 453 7.35 13.27 -3.14
C ASN A 453 7.62 11.85 -2.60
N GLU A 454 7.57 10.82 -3.46
CA GLU A 454 8.01 9.47 -3.11
C GLU A 454 9.50 9.28 -3.43
N SER A 455 10.32 9.16 -2.39
CA SER A 455 11.78 9.03 -2.54
C SER A 455 12.25 7.82 -3.36
N LYS A 456 11.45 6.74 -3.44
CA LYS A 456 11.74 5.56 -4.25
C LYS A 456 11.29 5.67 -5.70
N ALA A 457 10.50 6.69 -6.05
CA ALA A 457 10.05 6.98 -7.41
C ALA A 457 11.13 7.73 -8.19
N THR A 458 12.30 7.11 -8.33
CA THR A 458 13.53 7.71 -8.88
C THR A 458 13.45 8.11 -10.35
N GLU A 459 12.36 7.76 -11.05
CA GLU A 459 12.15 8.08 -12.46
C GLU A 459 11.29 9.32 -12.70
N CYS A 460 10.78 9.95 -11.64
CA CYS A 460 10.11 11.25 -11.71
C CYS A 460 11.17 12.37 -11.76
N THR A 461 11.82 12.50 -12.91
CA THR A 461 12.93 13.42 -13.18
C THR A 461 12.68 14.22 -14.45
N GLY A 462 13.48 15.25 -14.69
CA GLY A 462 13.33 16.14 -15.85
C GLY A 462 12.66 17.45 -15.48
N ARG A 463 12.67 18.41 -16.40
CA ARG A 463 12.25 19.80 -16.18
C ARG A 463 10.86 20.15 -16.73
N GLY A 464 10.24 19.22 -17.47
CA GLY A 464 8.96 19.41 -18.14
C GLY A 464 7.99 18.27 -17.84
N VAL A 465 8.05 17.71 -16.62
CA VAL A 465 7.16 16.62 -16.19
C VAL A 465 5.70 17.09 -16.13
N ASP A 466 5.48 18.31 -15.65
CA ASP A 466 4.19 19.01 -15.52
C ASP A 466 3.88 19.94 -16.72
N ASN A 467 4.73 19.96 -17.76
CA ASN A 467 4.51 20.83 -18.92
C ASN A 467 3.13 20.61 -19.57
N TYR A 468 2.69 19.34 -19.69
CA TYR A 468 1.38 19.08 -20.28
C TYR A 468 0.22 19.55 -19.40
N LEU A 469 0.39 19.60 -18.07
CA LEU A 469 -0.63 20.10 -17.14
C LEU A 469 -0.83 21.60 -17.32
N HIS A 470 0.27 22.34 -17.52
CA HIS A 470 0.23 23.76 -17.87
C HIS A 470 -0.43 24.01 -19.22
N GLU A 471 -0.01 23.28 -20.25
CA GLU A 471 -0.58 23.39 -21.60
C GLU A 471 -2.08 23.02 -21.61
N ALA A 472 -2.50 22.03 -20.83
CA ALA A 472 -3.89 21.61 -20.70
C ALA A 472 -4.75 22.60 -19.92
N ALA A 473 -4.24 23.08 -18.78
CA ALA A 473 -4.93 24.06 -17.94
C ALA A 473 -5.17 25.37 -18.69
N LEU A 474 -4.26 25.75 -19.59
CA LEU A 474 -4.31 26.99 -20.37
C LEU A 474 -4.52 26.72 -21.86
N ALA A 475 -5.24 25.67 -22.26
CA ALA A 475 -5.34 25.28 -23.69
C ALA A 475 -5.97 26.36 -24.60
N ASP A 476 -6.71 27.31 -24.03
CA ASP A 476 -7.23 28.52 -24.68
C ASP A 476 -6.16 29.57 -24.98
N GLY A 477 -5.06 29.55 -24.24
CA GLY A 477 -3.88 30.41 -24.43
C GLY A 477 -2.60 29.77 -23.92
N PRO A 478 -2.14 28.64 -24.51
CA PRO A 478 -1.15 27.80 -23.87
C PRO A 478 0.23 28.46 -23.94
N PRO A 479 1.13 28.20 -22.97
CA PRO A 479 2.49 28.74 -22.98
C PRO A 479 3.27 28.47 -24.28
N SER A 480 3.03 27.33 -24.94
CA SER A 480 3.62 26.97 -26.24
C SER A 480 3.07 27.74 -27.44
N ARG A 481 1.95 28.46 -27.26
CA ARG A 481 1.17 29.13 -28.31
C ARG A 481 0.59 28.17 -29.36
N THR A 482 0.65 26.86 -29.13
CA THR A 482 0.04 25.86 -30.01
C THR A 482 -1.46 26.14 -30.15
N PHE A 483 -1.99 26.04 -31.37
CA PHE A 483 -3.44 26.00 -31.60
C PHE A 483 -3.92 24.55 -31.46
N TYR A 484 -4.43 24.20 -30.28
CA TYR A 484 -4.98 22.88 -30.03
C TYR A 484 -6.42 22.81 -30.55
N ASP A 485 -6.64 21.96 -31.55
CA ASP A 485 -7.91 21.71 -32.24
C ASP A 485 -7.94 20.25 -32.71
N PRO A 486 -8.15 19.31 -31.77
CA PRO A 486 -7.94 17.89 -32.03
C PRO A 486 -9.02 17.24 -32.90
N ASP A 487 -10.21 17.84 -33.04
CA ASP A 487 -11.28 17.42 -33.95
C ASP A 487 -11.23 18.15 -35.31
N GLY A 488 -10.61 19.33 -35.37
CA GLY A 488 -10.37 20.08 -36.60
C GLY A 488 -11.58 20.88 -37.05
N ASP A 489 -12.39 21.35 -36.12
CA ASP A 489 -13.58 22.15 -36.38
C ASP A 489 -13.25 23.65 -36.53
N GLY A 490 -11.98 24.04 -36.30
CA GLY A 490 -11.50 25.41 -36.33
C GLY A 490 -11.65 26.16 -35.01
N THR A 491 -12.15 25.49 -33.97
CA THR A 491 -12.30 26.01 -32.61
C THR A 491 -11.12 25.58 -31.76
N ARG A 492 -10.47 26.56 -31.14
CA ARG A 492 -9.42 26.27 -30.16
C ARG A 492 -10.03 25.66 -28.90
N LEU A 493 -9.36 24.67 -28.31
CA LEU A 493 -9.74 24.13 -27.01
C LEU A 493 -9.82 25.22 -25.94
N ALA A 494 -10.81 25.11 -25.06
CA ALA A 494 -10.85 25.83 -23.78
C ALA A 494 -9.95 25.13 -22.75
N SER A 495 -9.78 25.74 -21.57
CA SER A 495 -9.15 25.08 -20.43
C SER A 495 -9.74 23.69 -20.17
N LEU A 496 -8.88 22.70 -20.00
CA LEU A 496 -9.27 21.30 -19.82
C LEU A 496 -9.36 20.88 -18.34
N GLY A 497 -9.11 21.81 -17.42
CA GLY A 497 -9.03 21.55 -15.98
C GLY A 497 -8.11 22.53 -15.27
N VAL A 498 -7.98 22.36 -13.95
CA VAL A 498 -7.13 23.22 -13.12
C VAL A 498 -5.84 22.51 -12.71
N HIS A 499 -4.72 23.26 -12.71
CA HIS A 499 -3.40 22.78 -12.29
C HIS A 499 -2.86 23.66 -11.15
N GLU A 500 -2.34 23.01 -10.12
CA GLU A 500 -1.45 23.60 -9.10
C GLU A 500 -0.71 22.48 -8.37
N HIS A 501 0.16 22.87 -7.45
CA HIS A 501 0.86 21.99 -6.51
C HIS A 501 0.45 22.29 -5.07
N TRP A 502 0.38 21.26 -4.23
CA TRP A 502 0.05 21.42 -2.81
C TRP A 502 1.08 22.28 -2.05
N ASN A 503 0.72 22.70 -0.83
CA ASN A 503 1.59 23.44 0.08
C ASN A 503 2.87 22.65 0.45
N ASN A 504 2.73 21.39 0.86
CA ASN A 504 3.82 20.48 1.22
C ASN A 504 3.35 19.02 1.31
N ALA A 505 4.30 18.06 1.30
CA ALA A 505 4.00 16.63 1.29
C ALA A 505 3.41 16.07 2.60
N LYS A 506 3.50 16.80 3.71
CA LYS A 506 2.91 16.39 4.98
C LYS A 506 1.41 16.70 4.95
N ASP A 507 1.06 17.96 4.73
CA ASP A 507 -0.31 18.48 4.85
C ASP A 507 -1.14 18.24 3.58
N LYS A 508 -0.50 18.24 2.40
CA LYS A 508 -1.10 17.95 1.08
C LYS A 508 -2.32 18.83 0.76
N GLN A 509 -2.29 20.09 1.17
CA GLN A 509 -3.40 21.02 0.98
C GLN A 509 -3.20 21.88 -0.27
N TYR A 510 -4.24 21.96 -1.09
CA TYR A 510 -4.32 22.82 -2.28
C TYR A 510 -5.08 24.11 -1.98
N SER A 511 -5.14 25.04 -2.93
CA SER A 511 -5.74 26.36 -2.71
C SER A 511 -7.20 26.31 -2.23
N ARG A 512 -8.02 25.37 -2.71
CA ARG A 512 -9.39 25.21 -2.18
C ARG A 512 -9.43 24.62 -0.77
N ASN A 513 -8.53 23.69 -0.45
CA ASN A 513 -8.43 23.16 0.92
C ASN A 513 -8.09 24.28 1.93
N LEU A 514 -7.35 25.30 1.48
CA LEU A 514 -6.94 26.45 2.29
C LEU A 514 -7.93 27.63 2.24
N GLY A 515 -8.96 27.58 1.38
CA GLY A 515 -9.87 28.69 1.14
C GLY A 515 -9.21 29.92 0.50
N THR A 516 -8.08 29.74 -0.20
CA THR A 516 -7.29 30.83 -0.80
C THR A 516 -7.49 31.01 -2.30
N GLY A 517 -8.21 30.10 -2.96
CA GLY A 517 -8.52 30.19 -4.38
C GLY A 517 -9.40 29.05 -4.89
N ASP A 518 -9.77 29.12 -6.17
CA ASP A 518 -10.69 28.19 -6.85
C ASP A 518 -9.96 27.01 -7.53
N GLY A 519 -8.79 26.63 -7.02
CA GLY A 519 -7.94 25.60 -7.60
C GLY A 519 -8.36 24.16 -7.32
N ILE A 520 -7.42 23.32 -6.92
CA ILE A 520 -7.65 21.91 -6.58
C ILE A 520 -8.18 21.81 -5.14
N GLU A 521 -9.10 20.86 -4.92
CA GLU A 521 -9.49 20.36 -3.60
C GLU A 521 -9.11 18.88 -3.52
N LEU A 522 -8.11 18.54 -2.72
CA LEU A 522 -7.86 17.14 -2.38
C LEU A 522 -8.77 16.77 -1.19
N LEU A 523 -9.78 15.95 -1.45
CA LEU A 523 -10.70 15.45 -0.43
C LEU A 523 -10.24 14.07 0.04
N VAL A 524 -9.96 13.94 1.33
CA VAL A 524 -9.76 12.65 2.00
C VAL A 524 -11.04 12.35 2.78
N PRO A 525 -11.88 11.41 2.31
CA PRO A 525 -13.16 11.13 2.95
C PRO A 525 -12.95 10.56 4.35
N SER A 526 -13.78 11.00 5.30
CA SER A 526 -13.82 10.35 6.61
C SER A 526 -14.16 8.87 6.43
N LEU A 527 -13.54 8.03 7.26
CA LEU A 527 -13.84 6.62 7.40
C LEU A 527 -15.18 6.40 8.14
N ALA A 528 -15.77 7.46 8.69
CA ALA A 528 -17.02 7.37 9.41
C ALA A 528 -18.21 7.01 8.52
N THR A 529 -19.17 6.29 9.10
CA THR A 529 -20.45 5.90 8.53
C THR A 529 -21.59 6.44 9.40
N GLU A 530 -22.82 6.43 8.87
CA GLU A 530 -23.98 7.00 9.58
C GLU A 530 -24.43 6.10 10.73
N ASP A 531 -24.42 4.78 10.52
CA ASP A 531 -25.01 3.77 11.40
C ASP A 531 -24.07 2.59 11.72
N GLY A 532 -22.77 2.77 11.50
CA GLY A 532 -21.76 1.76 11.78
C GLY A 532 -21.81 1.19 13.21
N PRO A 533 -21.53 -0.12 13.39
CA PRO A 533 -21.59 -0.80 14.68
C PRO A 533 -20.46 -0.41 15.64
N VAL A 534 -19.40 0.25 15.15
CA VAL A 534 -18.32 0.80 15.98
C VAL A 534 -18.55 2.28 16.16
N GLN A 535 -18.39 2.79 17.37
CA GLN A 535 -18.56 4.20 17.68
C GLN A 535 -17.33 4.72 18.42
N ASN A 536 -16.73 5.80 17.92
CA ASN A 536 -15.88 6.64 18.74
C ASN A 536 -16.81 7.53 19.58
N VAL A 537 -17.02 7.16 20.84
CA VAL A 537 -18.01 7.84 21.71
C VAL A 537 -17.55 9.24 22.08
N THR A 538 -16.23 9.47 22.14
CA THR A 538 -15.64 10.79 22.41
C THR A 538 -15.92 11.78 21.29
N GLN A 539 -15.81 11.33 20.03
CA GLN A 539 -16.03 12.18 18.85
C GLN A 539 -17.49 12.19 18.35
N GLY A 540 -18.30 11.21 18.75
CA GLY A 540 -19.67 11.05 18.26
C GLY A 540 -19.77 10.50 16.83
N THR A 541 -18.68 9.91 16.31
CA THR A 541 -18.61 9.33 14.96
C THR A 541 -18.76 7.81 15.00
N ARG A 542 -19.34 7.24 13.94
CA ARG A 542 -19.57 5.79 13.79
C ARG A 542 -18.77 5.23 12.62
N TYR A 543 -18.48 3.94 12.64
CA TYR A 543 -17.60 3.25 11.70
C TYR A 543 -18.05 1.80 11.49
N ASP A 544 -17.76 1.25 10.32
CA ASP A 544 -18.02 -0.16 10.01
C ASP A 544 -16.95 -1.09 10.62
N PHE A 545 -15.76 -0.56 10.87
CA PHE A 545 -14.58 -1.30 11.33
C PHE A 545 -13.93 -0.63 12.53
N ILE A 546 -13.35 -1.45 13.43
CA ILE A 546 -12.61 -0.98 14.60
C ILE A 546 -11.34 -0.24 14.16
N SER A 547 -10.65 -0.76 13.14
CA SER A 547 -9.43 -0.10 12.63
C SER A 547 -9.72 1.26 12.01
N HIS A 548 -10.92 1.50 11.49
CA HIS A 548 -11.34 2.81 10.98
C HIS A 548 -11.50 3.82 12.09
N ALA A 549 -12.20 3.44 13.16
CA ALA A 549 -12.37 4.28 14.35
C ALA A 549 -11.00 4.66 14.95
N ILE A 550 -10.07 3.71 15.08
CA ILE A 550 -8.72 3.98 15.60
C ILE A 550 -7.95 4.96 14.68
N ARG A 551 -8.04 4.81 13.36
CA ARG A 551 -7.32 5.69 12.41
C ARG A 551 -7.74 7.16 12.54
N GLU A 552 -8.99 7.43 12.84
CA GLU A 552 -9.52 8.80 13.03
C GLU A 552 -9.54 9.27 14.48
N ALA A 553 -9.30 8.37 15.44
CA ALA A 553 -9.24 8.71 16.86
C ALA A 553 -8.03 9.60 17.22
N ASN A 554 -8.19 10.41 18.26
CA ASN A 554 -7.09 11.07 18.96
C ASN A 554 -6.66 10.23 20.17
N ASP A 555 -5.47 10.51 20.71
CA ASP A 555 -5.08 9.94 22.01
C ASP A 555 -6.12 10.33 23.08
N GLY A 556 -6.53 9.35 23.89
CA GLY A 556 -7.56 9.49 24.93
C GLY A 556 -8.98 9.21 24.47
N ASP A 557 -9.23 9.01 23.16
CA ASP A 557 -10.57 8.67 22.68
C ASP A 557 -11.01 7.27 23.16
N GLU A 558 -12.31 7.15 23.37
CA GLU A 558 -12.99 5.91 23.72
C GLU A 558 -13.78 5.39 22.51
N ILE A 559 -13.58 4.12 22.18
CA ILE A 559 -14.18 3.43 21.05
C ILE A 559 -14.93 2.21 21.57
N THR A 560 -16.22 2.13 21.23
CA THR A 560 -17.09 1.00 21.59
C THR A 560 -17.51 0.24 20.33
N ALA A 561 -17.38 -1.09 20.32
CA ALA A 561 -17.86 -1.96 19.26
C ALA A 561 -19.11 -2.74 19.69
N GLY A 562 -20.17 -2.72 18.88
CA GLY A 562 -21.34 -3.57 19.08
C GLY A 562 -21.06 -5.05 18.78
N PRO A 563 -21.95 -5.97 19.20
CA PRO A 563 -21.88 -7.38 18.81
C PRO A 563 -21.81 -7.54 17.28
N GLY A 564 -20.95 -8.44 16.83
CA GLY A 564 -20.65 -8.68 15.42
C GLY A 564 -19.29 -9.34 15.21
N THR A 565 -19.04 -9.86 14.02
CA THR A 565 -17.73 -10.40 13.63
C THR A 565 -16.98 -9.40 12.76
N TYR A 566 -15.93 -8.81 13.32
CA TYR A 566 -15.03 -7.87 12.68
C TYR A 566 -13.88 -8.64 12.03
N ARG A 567 -13.93 -8.79 10.71
CA ARG A 567 -12.93 -9.53 9.93
C ARG A 567 -11.74 -8.64 9.54
N GLU A 568 -10.90 -8.31 10.52
CA GLU A 568 -9.79 -7.36 10.34
C GLU A 568 -8.64 -7.60 11.34
N THR A 569 -7.48 -7.01 11.04
CA THR A 569 -6.41 -6.82 12.04
C THR A 569 -6.58 -5.45 12.71
N VAL A 570 -6.73 -5.46 14.04
CA VAL A 570 -6.88 -4.24 14.84
C VAL A 570 -5.50 -3.76 15.33
N ASN A 571 -4.91 -2.81 14.62
CA ASN A 571 -3.64 -2.18 15.01
C ASN A 571 -3.92 -0.81 15.66
N PHE A 572 -3.35 -0.57 16.83
CA PHE A 572 -3.55 0.68 17.58
C PHE A 572 -2.71 1.87 17.06
N LEU A 573 -1.76 1.62 16.14
CA LEU A 573 -1.00 2.65 15.40
C LEU A 573 -0.23 3.63 16.30
N GLY A 574 0.09 3.23 17.54
CA GLY A 574 0.80 4.08 18.50
C GLY A 574 -0.12 5.04 19.25
N LYS A 575 -1.44 4.95 19.04
CA LYS A 575 -2.44 5.77 19.71
C LYS A 575 -2.83 5.17 21.05
N ASN A 576 -2.97 6.03 22.04
CA ASN A 576 -3.41 5.67 23.39
C ASN A 576 -4.93 5.84 23.49
N VAL A 577 -5.67 4.93 22.86
CA VAL A 577 -7.14 4.91 22.88
C VAL A 577 -7.64 3.76 23.75
N THR A 578 -8.88 3.88 24.23
CA THR A 578 -9.60 2.76 24.86
C THR A 578 -10.53 2.14 23.81
N VAL A 579 -10.32 0.86 23.49
CA VAL A 579 -11.21 0.10 22.59
C VAL A 579 -11.88 -0.99 23.40
N GLN A 580 -13.20 -0.98 23.46
CA GLN A 580 -13.99 -1.96 24.21
C GLN A 580 -15.20 -2.46 23.43
N SER A 581 -15.72 -3.64 23.76
CA SER A 581 -17.07 -4.00 23.33
C SER A 581 -18.10 -3.11 24.04
N LYS A 582 -19.35 -3.16 23.58
CA LYS A 582 -20.45 -2.34 24.14
C LYS A 582 -20.60 -2.51 25.65
N ASN A 583 -20.28 -3.68 26.18
CA ASN A 583 -20.13 -3.94 27.59
C ASN A 583 -19.07 -5.04 27.81
N ALA A 584 -17.89 -4.67 28.30
CA ALA A 584 -16.78 -5.58 28.50
C ALA A 584 -16.94 -6.54 29.70
N TYR A 585 -17.97 -6.35 30.52
CA TYR A 585 -18.29 -7.18 31.68
C TYR A 585 -19.52 -8.07 31.45
N ASP A 586 -20.15 -8.01 30.28
CA ASP A 586 -21.25 -8.90 29.92
C ASP A 586 -20.69 -10.05 29.06
N PRO A 587 -20.65 -11.30 29.58
CA PRO A 587 -20.04 -12.43 28.89
C PRO A 587 -20.72 -12.75 27.56
N ALA A 588 -22.03 -12.48 27.42
CA ALA A 588 -22.76 -12.67 26.17
C ALA A 588 -22.37 -11.62 25.13
N VAL A 589 -22.18 -10.35 25.54
CA VAL A 589 -21.68 -9.29 24.65
C VAL A 589 -20.24 -9.58 24.22
N VAL A 590 -19.37 -10.00 25.13
CA VAL A 590 -17.97 -10.37 24.82
C VAL A 590 -17.91 -11.55 23.85
N ALA A 591 -18.72 -12.59 24.07
CA ALA A 591 -18.82 -13.74 23.17
C ALA A 591 -19.29 -13.34 21.76
N ALA A 592 -20.23 -12.39 21.67
CA ALA A 592 -20.81 -11.96 20.41
C ALA A 592 -20.00 -10.85 19.70
N THR A 593 -18.98 -10.26 20.34
CA THR A 593 -18.14 -9.20 19.77
C THR A 593 -16.77 -9.78 19.39
N ILE A 594 -16.64 -10.22 18.14
CA ILE A 594 -15.56 -11.09 17.68
C ILE A 594 -14.60 -10.34 16.75
N ILE A 595 -13.31 -10.36 17.03
CA ILE A 595 -12.23 -9.98 16.10
C ILE A 595 -11.69 -11.26 15.47
N ALA A 596 -11.74 -11.37 14.14
CA ALA A 596 -11.31 -12.57 13.41
C ALA A 596 -10.52 -12.26 12.13
N GLY A 597 -9.64 -13.16 11.71
CA GLY A 597 -8.97 -13.06 10.40
C GLY A 597 -7.61 -13.75 10.37
N PRO A 598 -7.11 -14.19 9.20
CA PRO A 598 -5.95 -15.09 9.08
C PRO A 598 -4.60 -14.43 9.42
N GLY A 599 -4.58 -13.15 9.77
CA GLY A 599 -3.39 -12.39 10.14
C GLY A 599 -3.20 -12.34 11.66
N GLN A 600 -2.59 -11.25 12.14
CA GLN A 600 -2.60 -10.94 13.57
C GLN A 600 -3.98 -10.41 13.97
N GLY A 601 -4.53 -10.84 15.10
CA GLY A 601 -5.83 -10.35 15.58
C GLY A 601 -5.74 -8.89 16.02
N VAL A 602 -5.03 -8.66 17.12
CA VAL A 602 -4.78 -7.32 17.68
C VAL A 602 -3.29 -7.02 17.77
N VAL A 603 -2.89 -5.79 17.43
CA VAL A 603 -1.49 -5.37 17.34
C VAL A 603 -1.22 -4.09 18.13
N PHE A 604 -0.25 -4.17 19.04
CA PHE A 604 0.37 -3.04 19.76
C PHE A 604 1.87 -3.05 19.45
N ALA A 605 2.32 -2.28 18.46
CA ALA A 605 3.70 -2.39 17.95
C ALA A 605 4.36 -1.05 17.62
N ASN A 606 3.76 0.07 18.05
CA ASN A 606 4.18 1.42 17.63
C ASN A 606 4.42 2.36 18.82
N GLY A 607 4.57 1.80 20.03
CA GLY A 607 4.88 2.56 21.24
C GLY A 607 3.66 2.92 22.10
N GLU A 608 2.56 2.18 21.94
CA GLU A 608 1.38 2.27 22.80
C GLU A 608 1.77 2.10 24.28
N THR A 609 1.15 2.89 25.16
CA THR A 609 1.46 2.95 26.59
C THR A 609 0.34 2.33 27.43
N GLY A 610 0.46 2.38 28.75
CA GLY A 610 -0.54 1.89 29.70
C GLY A 610 -1.83 2.73 29.75
N GLN A 611 -1.88 3.81 28.97
CA GLN A 611 -3.13 4.53 28.68
C GLN A 611 -3.92 3.88 27.54
N CYS A 612 -3.29 3.00 26.76
CA CYS A 612 -3.92 2.23 25.69
C CYS A 612 -4.60 0.99 26.28
N ARG A 613 -5.88 0.77 25.95
CA ARG A 613 -6.71 -0.28 26.53
C ARG A 613 -7.47 -1.10 25.48
N LEU A 614 -7.54 -2.40 25.69
CA LEU A 614 -8.43 -3.32 24.96
C LEU A 614 -9.29 -4.09 25.96
N ALA A 615 -10.61 -4.11 25.76
CA ALA A 615 -11.51 -4.75 26.69
C ALA A 615 -12.69 -5.49 26.04
N GLY A 616 -13.00 -6.70 26.53
CA GLY A 616 -14.29 -7.33 26.24
C GLY A 616 -14.46 -7.90 24.83
N PHE A 617 -13.40 -8.45 24.21
CA PHE A 617 -13.48 -9.04 22.88
C PHE A 617 -13.19 -10.54 22.88
N THR A 618 -13.85 -11.27 21.98
CA THR A 618 -13.42 -12.60 21.56
C THR A 618 -12.50 -12.46 20.35
N ILE A 619 -11.28 -12.99 20.42
CA ILE A 619 -10.25 -12.89 19.38
C ILE A 619 -9.92 -14.31 18.92
N THR A 620 -10.14 -14.60 17.64
CA THR A 620 -10.09 -15.98 17.13
C THR A 620 -9.71 -16.10 15.65
N GLY A 621 -9.27 -17.28 15.20
CA GLY A 621 -8.92 -17.57 13.82
C GLY A 621 -7.70 -16.78 13.29
N ALA A 622 -6.93 -16.18 14.20
CA ALA A 622 -5.73 -15.40 13.92
C ALA A 622 -4.47 -16.26 13.98
N THR A 623 -3.39 -15.84 13.31
CA THR A 623 -2.06 -16.46 13.49
C THR A 623 -1.59 -16.26 14.91
N GLN A 624 -1.54 -15.00 15.38
CA GLN A 624 -1.45 -14.69 16.80
C GLN A 624 -2.66 -13.86 17.19
N GLY A 625 -3.33 -14.24 18.28
CA GLY A 625 -4.50 -13.51 18.77
C GLY A 625 -4.15 -12.06 19.13
N LEU A 626 -3.10 -11.90 19.93
CA LEU A 626 -2.55 -10.60 20.29
C LEU A 626 -1.04 -10.56 20.07
N TYR A 627 -0.57 -9.55 19.35
CA TYR A 627 0.86 -9.26 19.18
C TYR A 627 1.23 -7.92 19.81
N CYS A 628 2.11 -7.97 20.81
CA CYS A 628 2.66 -6.77 21.45
C CYS A 628 4.17 -6.71 21.24
N ARG A 629 4.64 -5.57 20.72
CA ARG A 629 6.06 -5.26 20.56
C ARG A 629 6.39 -3.87 21.06
N ASN A 630 7.36 -3.75 21.98
CA ASN A 630 7.86 -2.46 22.46
C ASN A 630 6.71 -1.50 22.88
N ALA A 631 5.68 -2.07 23.52
CA ALA A 631 4.47 -1.39 23.98
C ALA A 631 4.03 -1.99 25.33
N TRP A 632 3.20 -1.27 26.10
CA TRP A 632 2.68 -1.73 27.39
C TRP A 632 1.18 -1.45 27.61
N PRO A 633 0.29 -1.91 26.71
CA PRO A 633 -1.15 -1.75 26.88
C PRO A 633 -1.69 -2.50 28.12
N ILE A 634 -2.90 -2.12 28.54
CA ILE A 634 -3.72 -2.89 29.50
C ILE A 634 -4.81 -3.62 28.71
N ILE A 635 -4.84 -4.95 28.82
CA ILE A 635 -5.85 -5.81 28.18
C ILE A 635 -6.66 -6.50 29.26
N PHE A 636 -7.98 -6.44 29.16
CA PHE A 636 -8.82 -7.10 30.14
C PHE A 636 -10.12 -7.70 29.59
N ASN A 637 -10.65 -8.70 30.29
CA ASN A 637 -11.92 -9.38 29.94
C ASN A 637 -11.97 -9.87 28.48
N CYS A 638 -10.84 -10.27 27.91
CA CYS A 638 -10.78 -10.77 26.54
C CYS A 638 -10.72 -12.31 26.51
N ARG A 639 -11.32 -12.90 25.48
CA ARG A 639 -11.25 -14.33 25.17
C ARG A 639 -10.36 -14.53 23.96
N ILE A 640 -9.15 -15.06 24.15
CA ILE A 640 -8.14 -15.21 23.09
C ILE A 640 -7.98 -16.70 22.80
N MET A 641 -8.59 -17.15 21.71
CA MET A 641 -8.80 -18.58 21.50
C MET A 641 -8.83 -19.01 20.05
N ASP A 642 -8.49 -20.28 19.81
CA ASP A 642 -8.48 -20.88 18.46
C ASP A 642 -7.61 -20.06 17.47
N CYS A 643 -6.45 -19.63 17.93
CA CYS A 643 -5.41 -19.02 17.09
C CYS A 643 -4.44 -20.10 16.57
N ALA A 644 -3.91 -19.93 15.36
CA ALA A 644 -3.05 -20.93 14.72
C ALA A 644 -1.68 -21.09 15.41
N GLU A 645 -1.13 -20.01 15.98
CA GLU A 645 0.08 -20.02 16.80
C GLU A 645 -0.23 -19.57 18.24
N ALA A 646 0.57 -18.66 18.82
CA ALA A 646 0.40 -18.21 20.19
C ALA A 646 -0.89 -17.40 20.35
N GLY A 647 -1.61 -17.60 21.47
CA GLY A 647 -2.72 -16.72 21.82
C GLY A 647 -2.23 -15.28 21.99
N VAL A 648 -1.17 -15.11 22.79
CA VAL A 648 -0.52 -13.82 23.04
C VAL A 648 0.97 -13.93 22.76
N LYS A 649 1.51 -13.01 21.95
CA LYS A 649 2.94 -12.93 21.65
C LYS A 649 3.51 -11.58 22.05
N LEU A 650 4.50 -11.61 22.95
CA LEU A 650 5.15 -10.43 23.51
C LEU A 650 6.63 -10.38 23.10
N SER A 651 7.07 -9.22 22.62
CA SER A 651 8.45 -9.01 22.19
C SER A 651 8.96 -7.61 22.55
N GLU A 652 10.23 -7.49 22.93
CA GLU A 652 10.85 -6.21 23.31
C GLU A 652 10.10 -5.47 24.44
N THR A 653 9.63 -6.22 25.44
CA THR A 653 8.88 -5.69 26.60
C THR A 653 9.73 -5.59 27.88
N ASP A 654 11.06 -5.47 27.75
CA ASP A 654 12.03 -5.51 28.86
C ASP A 654 11.90 -4.37 29.88
N VAL A 655 11.42 -3.20 29.46
CA VAL A 655 11.09 -2.05 30.33
C VAL A 655 9.65 -1.56 30.15
N ARG A 656 8.88 -2.30 29.34
CA ARG A 656 7.55 -1.93 28.83
C ARG A 656 6.62 -3.08 29.15
N VAL A 657 6.01 -3.07 30.33
CA VAL A 657 5.34 -4.26 30.87
C VAL A 657 3.84 -4.26 30.50
N PRO A 658 3.40 -4.98 29.43
CA PRO A 658 1.98 -5.13 29.16
C PRO A 658 1.29 -5.88 30.30
N THR A 659 0.03 -5.53 30.55
CA THR A 659 -0.77 -6.10 31.64
C THR A 659 -2.00 -6.79 31.07
N LEU A 660 -2.20 -8.06 31.43
CA LEU A 660 -3.38 -8.87 31.09
C LEU A 660 -4.16 -9.16 32.37
N ILE A 661 -5.46 -8.92 32.37
CA ILE A 661 -6.32 -9.05 33.55
C ILE A 661 -7.62 -9.76 33.16
N ASN A 662 -8.07 -10.78 33.90
CA ASN A 662 -9.36 -11.44 33.65
C ASN A 662 -9.51 -11.98 32.20
N CYS A 663 -8.40 -12.38 31.57
CA CYS A 663 -8.45 -12.92 30.20
C CYS A 663 -8.55 -14.45 30.23
N ILE A 664 -9.33 -15.00 29.31
CA ILE A 664 -9.33 -16.43 28.97
C ILE A 664 -8.42 -16.61 27.75
N ILE A 665 -7.38 -17.44 27.87
CA ILE A 665 -6.43 -17.73 26.79
C ILE A 665 -6.43 -19.25 26.56
N ALA A 666 -7.21 -19.70 25.58
CA ALA A 666 -7.57 -21.10 25.49
C ALA A 666 -7.49 -21.69 24.07
N GLY A 667 -7.04 -22.94 23.96
CA GLY A 667 -7.15 -23.69 22.70
C GLY A 667 -6.38 -23.09 21.53
N ASN A 668 -5.23 -22.48 21.77
CA ASN A 668 -4.38 -21.96 20.69
C ASN A 668 -3.40 -23.04 20.21
N GLY A 669 -3.06 -23.04 18.91
CA GLY A 669 -2.15 -24.02 18.28
C GLY A 669 -0.68 -23.86 18.70
N GLY A 670 -0.34 -22.74 19.31
CA GLY A 670 0.95 -22.46 19.95
C GLY A 670 0.82 -22.29 21.47
N PRO A 671 1.74 -21.56 22.11
CA PRO A 671 1.66 -21.29 23.54
C PRO A 671 0.47 -20.37 23.86
N GLY A 672 -0.08 -20.44 25.07
CA GLY A 672 -1.05 -19.44 25.52
C GLY A 672 -0.43 -18.04 25.45
N ILE A 673 0.74 -17.88 26.10
CA ILE A 673 1.54 -16.66 26.09
C ILE A 673 2.99 -16.99 25.70
N GLU A 674 3.48 -16.40 24.61
CA GLU A 674 4.86 -16.52 24.13
C GLU A 674 5.66 -15.23 24.39
N MET A 675 6.80 -15.37 25.07
CA MET A 675 7.70 -14.28 25.47
C MET A 675 9.16 -14.59 25.10
N THR A 676 9.45 -14.82 23.81
CA THR A 676 10.78 -15.25 23.34
C THR A 676 11.88 -14.23 23.67
N PRO A 677 12.90 -14.56 24.47
CA PRO A 677 14.01 -13.65 24.77
C PRO A 677 14.77 -13.24 23.50
N ALA A 678 15.18 -11.97 23.41
CA ALA A 678 16.00 -11.51 22.30
C ALA A 678 17.51 -11.63 22.62
N THR A 679 18.26 -12.28 21.74
CA THR A 679 19.72 -12.42 21.85
C THR A 679 20.43 -11.33 21.04
N GLY A 680 21.11 -10.43 21.74
CA GLY A 680 21.87 -9.31 21.14
C GLY A 680 23.33 -9.36 21.56
N GLY A 681 24.17 -10.06 20.78
CA GLY A 681 25.59 -10.22 21.11
C GLY A 681 25.78 -11.01 22.42
N ARG A 682 26.39 -10.39 23.44
CA ARG A 682 26.62 -11.01 24.76
C ARG A 682 25.48 -10.81 25.77
N PHE A 683 24.41 -10.11 25.40
CA PHE A 683 23.29 -9.81 26.29
C PHE A 683 22.01 -10.53 25.85
N ILE A 684 21.30 -11.10 26.82
CA ILE A 684 19.94 -11.63 26.64
C ILE A 684 18.99 -10.59 27.20
N LYS A 685 18.05 -10.12 26.39
CA LYS A 685 16.94 -9.28 26.83
C LYS A 685 15.73 -10.15 27.10
N TYR A 686 15.28 -10.12 28.35
CA TYR A 686 14.07 -10.82 28.77
C TYR A 686 12.88 -9.88 28.65
N ASN A 687 11.80 -10.40 28.08
CA ASN A 687 10.50 -9.74 28.06
C ASN A 687 9.86 -9.80 29.46
N LEU A 688 9.11 -8.77 29.82
CA LEU A 688 8.30 -8.73 31.04
C LEU A 688 6.81 -8.66 30.66
N ALA A 689 5.96 -9.16 31.54
CA ALA A 689 4.50 -9.08 31.43
C ALA A 689 3.89 -9.25 32.82
N THR A 690 2.76 -8.59 33.06
CA THR A 690 1.95 -8.77 34.27
C THR A 690 0.66 -9.50 33.87
N ILE A 691 0.40 -10.66 34.46
CA ILE A 691 -0.71 -11.55 34.13
C ILE A 691 -1.47 -11.80 35.43
N LEU A 692 -2.68 -11.27 35.54
CA LEU A 692 -3.46 -11.28 36.76
C LEU A 692 -4.83 -11.89 36.47
N ASN A 693 -5.31 -12.76 37.36
CA ASN A 693 -6.68 -13.27 37.29
C ASN A 693 -7.00 -13.91 35.92
N CYS A 694 -6.04 -14.58 35.28
CA CYS A 694 -6.24 -15.16 33.96
C CYS A 694 -6.52 -16.66 34.05
N THR A 695 -7.23 -17.17 33.05
CA THR A 695 -7.41 -18.62 32.84
C THR A 695 -6.72 -19.01 31.53
N ILE A 696 -5.62 -19.75 31.62
CA ILE A 696 -4.77 -20.15 30.48
C ILE A 696 -4.83 -21.67 30.33
N VAL A 697 -5.59 -22.16 29.35
CA VAL A 697 -6.02 -23.56 29.35
C VAL A 697 -6.01 -24.22 27.97
N GLY A 698 -5.55 -25.46 27.88
CA GLY A 698 -5.74 -26.25 26.66
C GLY A 698 -4.94 -25.78 25.45
N ASN A 699 -3.88 -25.00 25.62
CA ASN A 699 -3.03 -24.58 24.51
C ASN A 699 -2.16 -25.75 24.04
N ALA A 700 -1.93 -25.87 22.73
CA ALA A 700 -1.20 -27.00 22.13
C ALA A 700 0.32 -26.92 22.37
N LYS A 701 0.81 -25.78 22.87
CA LYS A 701 2.13 -25.63 23.50
C LYS A 701 1.98 -25.21 24.97
N GLN A 702 3.03 -24.67 25.59
CA GLN A 702 2.99 -24.27 26.99
C GLN A 702 1.91 -23.21 27.27
N GLY A 703 1.37 -23.18 28.49
CA GLY A 703 0.50 -22.08 28.91
C GLY A 703 1.25 -20.75 28.85
N ILE A 704 2.43 -20.69 29.47
CA ILE A 704 3.35 -19.54 29.42
C ILE A 704 4.76 -20.01 29.03
N LEU A 705 5.30 -19.43 27.96
CA LEU A 705 6.62 -19.75 27.41
C LEU A 705 7.56 -18.55 27.39
N GLY A 706 8.72 -18.68 28.04
CA GLY A 706 9.88 -17.80 27.93
C GLY A 706 9.91 -16.61 28.91
N SER A 707 11.08 -15.97 28.98
CA SER A 707 11.35 -14.74 29.73
C SER A 707 10.89 -14.70 31.20
N LYS A 708 10.39 -13.57 31.72
CA LYS A 708 10.21 -13.34 33.16
C LYS A 708 8.86 -12.65 33.47
N PRO A 709 7.74 -13.37 33.45
CA PRO A 709 6.43 -12.81 33.78
C PRO A 709 6.26 -12.59 35.30
N THR A 710 5.30 -11.74 35.66
CA THR A 710 4.68 -11.70 36.99
C THR A 710 3.26 -12.24 36.84
N VAL A 711 2.97 -13.37 37.47
CA VAL A 711 1.69 -14.07 37.39
C VAL A 711 1.08 -14.15 38.79
N GLY A 712 -0.18 -13.74 38.91
CA GLY A 712 -0.91 -13.74 40.18
C GLY A 712 -2.36 -14.18 39.99
N ASN A 713 -2.93 -14.89 40.97
CA ASN A 713 -4.35 -15.26 41.00
C ASN A 713 -4.85 -15.94 39.71
N SER A 714 -4.02 -16.72 39.02
CA SER A 714 -4.34 -17.26 37.69
C SER A 714 -4.40 -18.78 37.67
N ILE A 715 -5.21 -19.35 36.77
CA ILE A 715 -5.30 -20.79 36.51
C ILE A 715 -4.50 -21.11 35.25
N ILE A 716 -3.58 -22.08 35.33
CA ILE A 716 -2.80 -22.58 34.19
C ILE A 716 -2.84 -24.11 34.19
N CYS A 717 -3.67 -24.70 33.33
CA CYS A 717 -3.88 -26.15 33.26
C CYS A 717 -4.12 -26.65 31.82
N ASP A 718 -3.96 -27.95 31.61
CA ASP A 718 -4.22 -28.67 30.35
C ASP A 718 -3.45 -28.14 29.14
N ASN A 719 -2.36 -27.39 29.36
CA ASN A 719 -1.43 -27.01 28.30
C ASN A 719 -0.37 -28.11 28.12
N ALA A 720 0.16 -28.29 26.90
CA ALA A 720 1.12 -29.35 26.60
C ALA A 720 2.37 -28.78 25.91
N PRO A 721 3.61 -29.17 26.22
CA PRO A 721 3.96 -30.26 27.12
C PRO A 721 3.98 -29.88 28.60
N THR A 722 3.94 -28.58 28.94
CA THR A 722 4.05 -28.10 30.32
C THR A 722 3.22 -26.83 30.52
N GLN A 723 2.83 -26.52 31.76
CA GLN A 723 2.05 -25.32 32.06
C GLN A 723 2.88 -24.04 31.91
N ILE A 724 4.08 -24.01 32.51
CA ILE A 724 4.94 -22.83 32.55
C ILE A 724 6.39 -23.24 32.28
N GLU A 725 7.00 -22.64 31.26
CA GLU A 725 8.42 -22.79 30.93
C GLU A 725 9.06 -21.41 30.74
N THR A 726 9.60 -20.82 31.81
CA THR A 726 10.12 -19.45 31.82
C THR A 726 11.61 -19.38 32.20
N ASN A 727 12.24 -18.21 32.01
CA ASN A 727 13.63 -17.93 32.41
C ASN A 727 13.69 -17.20 33.78
N GLY A 728 12.68 -17.40 34.62
CA GLY A 728 12.45 -16.70 35.88
C GLY A 728 11.09 -16.00 35.90
N GLY A 729 10.96 -15.00 36.77
CA GLY A 729 9.66 -14.34 37.03
C GLY A 729 9.11 -14.73 38.39
N THR A 730 7.88 -14.29 38.66
CA THR A 730 7.15 -14.56 39.90
C THR A 730 5.81 -15.18 39.54
N VAL A 731 5.45 -16.28 40.18
CA VAL A 731 4.15 -16.95 40.05
C VAL A 731 3.67 -17.23 41.45
N GLU A 732 2.63 -16.55 41.91
CA GLU A 732 2.12 -16.68 43.29
C GLU A 732 0.59 -16.69 43.29
N TYR A 733 -0.02 -17.38 44.26
CA TYR A 733 -1.46 -17.55 44.39
C TYR A 733 -2.13 -18.02 43.10
N CYS A 734 -1.48 -18.94 42.38
CA CYS A 734 -1.98 -19.51 41.14
C CYS A 734 -2.34 -20.99 41.31
N ASP A 735 -3.27 -21.50 40.51
CA ASP A 735 -3.50 -22.93 40.34
C ASP A 735 -2.76 -23.38 39.08
N VAL A 736 -1.70 -24.18 39.27
CA VAL A 736 -0.84 -24.63 38.18
C VAL A 736 -0.76 -26.14 38.20
N GLN A 737 -1.34 -26.76 37.17
CA GLN A 737 -1.30 -28.22 36.99
C GLN A 737 0.16 -28.71 36.98
N ASP A 738 0.41 -29.84 37.63
CA ASP A 738 1.75 -30.42 37.87
C ASP A 738 2.62 -29.63 38.86
N GLY A 739 2.07 -28.57 39.47
CA GLY A 739 2.69 -27.72 40.47
C GLY A 739 3.72 -26.72 39.92
N TYR A 740 3.83 -25.56 40.60
CA TYR A 740 4.86 -24.57 40.30
C TYR A 740 5.35 -23.83 41.56
N PRO A 741 6.67 -23.61 41.73
CA PRO A 741 7.19 -22.92 42.92
C PRO A 741 6.66 -21.50 43.07
N GLY A 742 6.16 -21.16 44.27
CA GLY A 742 5.69 -19.82 44.58
C GLY A 742 4.80 -19.77 45.82
N THR A 743 4.66 -18.59 46.42
CA THR A 743 3.80 -18.38 47.58
C THR A 743 2.34 -18.60 47.19
N GLY A 744 1.59 -19.41 47.96
CA GLY A 744 0.15 -19.58 47.76
C GLY A 744 -0.27 -20.35 46.51
N ASN A 745 0.67 -20.90 45.72
CA ASN A 745 0.31 -21.73 44.57
C ASN A 745 -0.30 -23.06 45.03
N ILE A 746 -1.30 -23.52 44.29
CA ILE A 746 -1.94 -24.82 44.44
C ILE A 746 -1.78 -25.64 43.15
N ASP A 747 -1.99 -26.94 43.25
CA ASP A 747 -2.03 -27.90 42.15
C ASP A 747 -3.28 -28.75 42.37
N ALA A 748 -4.39 -28.30 41.80
CA ALA A 748 -5.67 -28.96 41.93
C ALA A 748 -6.46 -28.92 40.62
N ASP A 749 -7.52 -29.72 40.54
CA ASP A 749 -8.49 -29.57 39.46
C ASP A 749 -9.31 -28.28 39.72
N PRO A 750 -9.30 -27.29 38.80
CA PRO A 750 -10.06 -26.06 38.99
C PRO A 750 -11.59 -26.27 39.02
N ARG A 751 -12.07 -27.43 38.57
CA ARG A 751 -13.49 -27.79 38.48
C ARG A 751 -14.31 -26.77 37.68
N PHE A 752 -13.91 -26.56 36.43
CA PHE A 752 -14.71 -25.78 35.49
C PHE A 752 -16.08 -26.42 35.24
N VAL A 753 -17.13 -25.61 35.04
CA VAL A 753 -18.47 -26.09 34.66
C VAL A 753 -18.41 -27.02 33.46
N THR A 754 -17.63 -26.66 32.42
CA THR A 754 -17.32 -27.56 31.30
C THR A 754 -15.95 -27.22 30.72
N PRO A 755 -14.91 -28.06 30.91
CA PRO A 755 -13.60 -27.78 30.33
C PRO A 755 -13.62 -27.85 28.79
N GLY A 756 -12.88 -26.95 28.14
CA GLY A 756 -12.64 -27.02 26.70
C GLY A 756 -11.69 -28.16 26.34
N HIS A 757 -11.78 -28.68 25.11
CA HIS A 757 -10.96 -29.81 24.68
C HIS A 757 -10.74 -29.84 23.16
N TRP A 758 -9.64 -30.46 22.73
CA TRP A 758 -9.35 -30.70 21.32
C TRP A 758 -10.07 -31.94 20.81
N VAL A 759 -10.69 -31.85 19.64
CA VAL A 759 -11.33 -32.98 18.95
C VAL A 759 -10.77 -33.19 17.55
N ASP A 760 -10.69 -34.45 17.14
CA ASP A 760 -10.39 -34.83 15.76
C ASP A 760 -11.61 -34.55 14.88
N ALA A 761 -11.56 -33.51 14.05
CA ALA A 761 -12.69 -33.16 13.18
C ALA A 761 -12.84 -34.11 11.97
N ALA A 762 -11.74 -34.63 11.40
CA ALA A 762 -11.68 -35.67 10.35
C ALA A 762 -10.21 -36.08 10.07
N PRO A 763 -9.94 -37.22 9.38
CA PRO A 763 -8.56 -37.70 9.08
C PRO A 763 -7.66 -36.75 8.26
N SER A 764 -8.21 -35.63 7.78
CA SER A 764 -7.52 -34.63 6.96
C SER A 764 -7.81 -33.18 7.40
N ILE A 765 -8.49 -32.98 8.54
CA ILE A 765 -8.73 -31.66 9.13
C ILE A 765 -7.87 -31.58 10.40
N PRO A 766 -7.21 -30.44 10.68
CA PRO A 766 -6.49 -30.24 11.94
C PRO A 766 -7.39 -30.48 13.16
N LEU A 767 -6.78 -30.70 14.32
CA LEU A 767 -7.49 -30.69 15.60
C LEU A 767 -8.30 -29.39 15.72
N VAL A 768 -9.55 -29.50 16.17
CA VAL A 768 -10.45 -28.36 16.39
C VAL A 768 -10.67 -28.18 17.87
N TRP A 769 -10.61 -26.95 18.36
CA TRP A 769 -10.89 -26.63 19.75
C TRP A 769 -12.39 -26.52 19.99
N VAL A 770 -12.90 -27.27 20.97
CA VAL A 770 -14.26 -27.12 21.50
C VAL A 770 -14.20 -26.20 22.72
N HIS A 771 -14.94 -25.11 22.66
CA HIS A 771 -14.93 -24.08 23.70
C HIS A 771 -15.55 -24.62 25.00
N GLY A 772 -14.88 -24.36 26.11
CA GLY A 772 -15.38 -24.66 27.45
C GLY A 772 -16.16 -23.51 28.07
N ASP A 773 -16.86 -23.85 29.14
CA ASP A 773 -17.39 -22.94 30.15
C ASP A 773 -16.42 -22.95 31.36
N TYR A 774 -15.66 -21.86 31.50
CA TYR A 774 -14.57 -21.74 32.48
C TYR A 774 -15.00 -21.09 33.81
N HIS A 775 -16.30 -20.97 34.06
CA HIS A 775 -16.77 -20.64 35.41
C HIS A 775 -16.42 -21.76 36.39
N LEU A 776 -16.17 -21.41 37.65
CA LEU A 776 -15.86 -22.35 38.72
C LEU A 776 -17.14 -23.04 39.20
N SER A 777 -17.06 -24.34 39.50
CA SER A 777 -18.12 -25.03 40.24
C SER A 777 -18.05 -24.69 41.73
N ALA A 778 -19.18 -24.87 42.45
CA ALA A 778 -19.30 -24.55 43.87
C ALA A 778 -18.34 -25.31 44.81
N ASP A 779 -17.68 -26.35 44.32
CA ASP A 779 -16.72 -27.17 45.06
C ASP A 779 -15.28 -26.98 44.55
N SER A 780 -15.03 -25.93 43.75
CA SER A 780 -13.70 -25.61 43.22
C SER A 780 -12.72 -25.23 44.34
N PRO A 781 -11.48 -25.74 44.29
CA PRO A 781 -10.41 -25.36 45.21
C PRO A 781 -9.84 -23.96 44.93
N CYS A 782 -10.23 -23.33 43.81
CA CYS A 782 -9.81 -21.97 43.45
C CYS A 782 -10.61 -20.87 44.18
N ILE A 783 -11.76 -21.23 44.77
CA ILE A 783 -12.62 -20.31 45.51
C ILE A 783 -11.92 -19.84 46.80
N ASP A 784 -11.91 -18.54 47.06
CA ASP A 784 -11.28 -17.87 48.19
C ASP A 784 -9.79 -18.23 48.38
N ALA A 785 -9.09 -18.65 47.32
CA ALA A 785 -7.70 -19.12 47.39
C ALA A 785 -6.67 -18.07 46.91
N GLY A 786 -7.12 -16.96 46.33
CA GLY A 786 -6.28 -15.91 45.79
C GLY A 786 -5.76 -14.91 46.83
N SER A 787 -5.16 -13.82 46.35
CA SER A 787 -4.62 -12.75 47.17
C SER A 787 -4.99 -11.37 46.68
N GLY A 788 -5.38 -10.49 47.62
CA GLY A 788 -5.68 -9.09 47.35
C GLY A 788 -4.48 -8.28 46.82
N GLN A 789 -3.25 -8.78 46.95
CA GLN A 789 -2.05 -8.11 46.43
C GLN A 789 -2.00 -8.04 44.89
N TYR A 790 -2.78 -8.90 44.22
CA TYR A 790 -2.84 -9.01 42.77
C TYR A 790 -4.12 -8.39 42.17
N LEU A 791 -4.85 -7.61 42.96
CA LEU A 791 -5.90 -6.73 42.44
C LEU A 791 -5.28 -5.56 41.67
N HIS A 792 -5.91 -5.16 40.58
CA HIS A 792 -5.43 -4.07 39.73
C HIS A 792 -6.47 -2.95 39.66
N GLU A 793 -6.05 -1.71 39.86
CA GLU A 793 -6.96 -0.55 39.94
C GLU A 793 -7.81 -0.31 38.69
N ALA A 794 -7.35 -0.79 37.54
CA ALA A 794 -8.07 -0.67 36.27
C ALA A 794 -9.30 -1.59 36.16
N VAL A 795 -9.41 -2.64 36.99
CA VAL A 795 -10.46 -3.67 36.87
C VAL A 795 -10.88 -4.13 38.28
N GLY A 796 -12.10 -3.74 38.70
CA GLY A 796 -12.66 -4.06 40.02
C GLY A 796 -13.68 -5.21 40.05
N ALA A 797 -13.97 -5.78 38.88
CA ALA A 797 -14.91 -6.87 38.70
C ALA A 797 -14.25 -8.05 37.98
N ASP A 798 -14.84 -9.23 38.03
CA ASP A 798 -14.39 -10.43 37.34
C ASP A 798 -14.80 -10.43 35.85
N ILE A 799 -14.77 -11.60 35.20
CA ILE A 799 -15.12 -11.74 33.78
C ILE A 799 -16.62 -11.58 33.48
N ASP A 800 -17.46 -11.69 34.51
CA ASP A 800 -18.92 -11.62 34.45
C ASP A 800 -19.49 -10.31 35.02
N GLY A 801 -18.62 -9.42 35.51
CA GLY A 801 -19.01 -8.15 36.09
C GLY A 801 -19.34 -8.21 37.58
N ASP A 802 -19.15 -9.35 38.24
CA ASP A 802 -19.27 -9.48 39.68
C ASP A 802 -18.07 -8.85 40.37
N SER A 803 -18.26 -8.35 41.60
CA SER A 803 -17.17 -7.71 42.33
C SER A 803 -16.05 -8.70 42.56
N ARG A 804 -14.80 -8.31 42.24
CA ARG A 804 -13.64 -9.21 42.30
C ARG A 804 -13.24 -9.66 43.71
N VAL A 805 -13.91 -9.15 44.73
CA VAL A 805 -13.78 -9.63 46.11
C VAL A 805 -15.18 -9.72 46.67
N SER A 806 -15.79 -10.90 46.54
CA SER A 806 -17.16 -11.16 47.00
C SER A 806 -17.22 -11.52 48.49
N ALA A 807 -16.18 -12.18 49.02
CA ALA A 807 -16.04 -12.59 50.41
C ALA A 807 -14.89 -11.88 51.14
N THR A 808 -13.71 -12.51 51.28
CA THR A 808 -12.57 -11.94 52.05
C THR A 808 -11.27 -11.82 51.25
N VAL A 809 -11.06 -12.70 50.28
CA VAL A 809 -9.96 -12.70 49.32
C VAL A 809 -10.52 -13.09 47.94
N PRO A 810 -9.88 -12.69 46.83
CA PRO A 810 -10.38 -13.04 45.49
C PRO A 810 -10.21 -14.53 45.19
N ASP A 811 -10.98 -15.03 44.24
CA ASP A 811 -10.77 -16.36 43.66
C ASP A 811 -9.53 -16.38 42.75
N ILE A 812 -8.98 -17.58 42.53
CA ILE A 812 -7.96 -17.83 41.51
C ILE A 812 -8.65 -18.07 40.16
N GLY A 813 -8.22 -17.38 39.10
CA GLY A 813 -8.79 -17.47 37.75
C GLY A 813 -9.51 -16.21 37.31
N CYS A 814 -10.15 -16.20 36.15
CA CYS A 814 -10.87 -15.02 35.64
C CYS A 814 -12.27 -14.82 36.23
N ASP A 815 -12.84 -15.89 36.80
CA ASP A 815 -14.16 -15.93 37.42
C ASP A 815 -14.05 -15.68 38.93
N GLU A 816 -15.01 -14.97 39.50
CA GLU A 816 -15.27 -14.91 40.95
C GLU A 816 -16.57 -15.65 41.21
N TRP A 817 -16.49 -16.81 41.86
CA TRP A 817 -17.63 -17.66 42.09
C TRP A 817 -18.70 -16.92 42.93
N ALA A 818 -19.88 -16.76 42.34
CA ALA A 818 -21.06 -16.28 43.01
C ALA A 818 -22.13 -17.37 43.03
N ASP A 819 -22.85 -17.49 44.16
CA ASP A 819 -24.05 -18.34 44.28
C ASP A 819 -25.21 -17.69 43.50
N ARG A 820 -25.12 -17.73 42.17
CA ARG A 820 -26.15 -17.24 41.27
C ARG A 820 -27.23 -18.30 41.19
N ALA A 821 -28.42 -17.99 41.70
CA ALA A 821 -29.62 -18.75 41.34
C ALA A 821 -29.71 -18.77 39.81
N PRO A 822 -29.91 -19.92 39.16
CA PRO A 822 -29.83 -20.02 37.71
C PRO A 822 -30.84 -19.07 37.09
N ASP A 823 -30.36 -18.08 36.34
CA ASP A 823 -31.22 -17.27 35.50
C ASP A 823 -31.92 -18.20 34.52
N SER A 824 -33.25 -18.24 34.66
CA SER A 824 -34.14 -19.03 33.82
C SER A 824 -33.96 -18.67 32.34
N PRO A 825 -34.03 -19.66 31.44
CA PRO A 825 -33.55 -19.60 30.05
C PRO A 825 -34.21 -18.54 29.17
#